data_AF-A0A8H5PWV1-F1
#
_entry.id   AF-A0A8H5PWV1-F1
#
_cell.length_a   1.000
_cell.length_b   1.000
_cell.length_c   1.000
_cell.angle_alpha   90.00
_cell.angle_beta   90.00
_cell.angle_gamma   90.00
#
_symmetry.space_group_name_H-M   'P 1'
#
loop_
_entity.id
_entity.type
_entity.pdbx_description
1 polymer ?
#
loop_
_entity_poly.entity_id
_entity_poly.type
_entity_poly.pdbx_seq_one_letter_code
_entity_poly.pdbx_strand_id
1 'polypeptide(L)'
;MSSSKRPAETALDSAPATKKRGRPAKNSIEESATAREFAEKISENTRAFRRENADSHIGELIRPPGDGWSQAQEDGMNRLWEKTDHKEAVGGMMNSKGKTTQAHLLTLFKVCLRVFGMSPIRFLSFSHGVEYLGERGSSAIFSKAYSDELARLIVHPAFNGKNHNLAIVMQYAVICRIDDRRLWPDTTSTLACPALTKMTEVMNESENGESENSIHRTHMECRRECAREGKTPSKISDLLFAVGETVKKSTVKGIEVPEEAKTYRGLPVRSVSLYDLKHIKKTLDETTWPYEAWNCTTTEALYSYQLVINQPDAPNGEELPTYYERAHKRKLRDWMLKSNYDPQQQVEEEPEGAGIDQGEGDGGSLQIEDDFQFGGIDQGGDDGGSPIVNAPSNPEPASGPGRRSERPSTPEPRRRTRRAPVETLANVAVQRPGLIPDEYNPYLSVGQGQGVGSPTKSELLTAADIDQTLVPIVEAILQRHRAVTLDMMTDILQDGNSLMNEDWKQGDEDGVEARWQRSERKKSSDRVGTRGKNDDPLRNLWRVCVRFFKQTPPLLFSPFNRLQFVPRTEKDTAVFTCHLFSKEACNAIADLIVHPIWQQDHRHFVNVLTYTANLRVGGTTNFHWLPLPHVVCPVLRSLNATLALLNDEDLPKTIHQLHLEADYAAIEYQGEPSFFSDFMISIADYVTVEKSPTSRELQLMRHNIIPFRITDVECIQKAIDGFAYSDVRLGVGRYVKAVSDAFKVLKRDEVPATDQLREFDFSDREQTVSQSGHPARNTERVDHQSRSRRPSLESRRSRSPPPVSESRSGAIKRPSFPKLIPAARSLPTSSAKITPVRSAGTSHRRSQRERSPPRQQPASDRIGSTQDGGNRAPSHTGAQDRVINDLKASNEKILKRLSQTDRKVEEQGVLIKALQEEIRVLKEQRDLHVPRP
;
A
#
# COMPACT_ATOMS: atom_id res chain seq x y z
N MET A 1 41.41 -80.70 46.12
CA MET A 1 40.91 -80.22 47.43
C MET A 1 41.36 -78.78 47.63
N SER A 2 40.41 -77.92 47.97
CA SER A 2 40.49 -76.57 48.58
C SER A 2 41.25 -75.41 47.91
N SER A 3 40.50 -74.30 47.75
CA SER A 3 40.92 -72.88 47.78
C SER A 3 41.77 -72.41 46.58
N SER A 4 41.71 -71.20 46.03
CA SER A 4 41.18 -69.88 46.38
C SER A 4 41.33 -69.06 45.07
N LYS A 5 40.39 -68.23 44.58
CA LYS A 5 40.23 -66.80 44.91
C LYS A 5 39.20 -66.18 43.95
N ARG A 6 38.20 -65.51 44.53
CA ARG A 6 37.59 -64.16 44.28
C ARG A 6 37.67 -63.44 42.91
N PRO A 7 36.73 -62.49 42.66
CA PRO A 7 35.90 -62.39 41.45
C PRO A 7 36.25 -61.20 40.53
N ALA A 8 35.66 -61.18 39.34
CA ALA A 8 35.49 -59.98 38.52
C ALA A 8 34.11 -59.98 37.83
N GLU A 9 33.63 -58.77 37.58
CA GLU A 9 32.25 -58.33 37.44
C GLU A 9 31.53 -58.76 36.15
N THR A 10 30.22 -58.94 36.29
CA THR A 10 29.23 -59.08 35.23
C THR A 10 29.15 -57.82 34.36
N ALA A 11 29.61 -57.92 33.12
CA ALA A 11 29.25 -57.03 32.04
C ALA A 11 27.88 -57.44 31.46
N LEU A 12 26.95 -56.48 31.41
CA LEU A 12 25.65 -56.61 30.76
C LEU A 12 25.84 -56.41 29.25
N ASP A 13 25.64 -57.51 28.51
CA ASP A 13 25.41 -57.51 27.08
C ASP A 13 24.10 -56.78 26.74
N SER A 14 24.18 -55.78 25.87
CA SER A 14 23.04 -55.36 25.06
C SER A 14 23.50 -55.09 23.62
N ALA A 15 23.20 -56.05 22.76
CA ALA A 15 23.41 -55.95 21.32
C ALA A 15 22.55 -54.84 20.70
N PRO A 16 23.03 -54.16 19.63
CA PRO A 16 22.31 -53.06 19.01
C PRO A 16 21.16 -53.58 18.14
N ALA A 17 19.93 -53.25 18.53
CA ALA A 17 18.73 -53.49 17.73
C ALA A 17 18.76 -52.66 16.44
N THR A 18 18.54 -53.35 15.32
CA THR A 18 18.40 -52.78 13.98
C THR A 18 17.21 -51.82 13.92
N LYS A 19 17.49 -50.51 13.93
CA LYS A 19 16.49 -49.45 13.79
C LYS A 19 15.88 -49.48 12.38
N LYS A 20 14.66 -49.99 12.26
CA LYS A 20 13.78 -49.76 11.11
C LYS A 20 13.60 -48.24 10.94
N ARG A 21 13.91 -47.72 9.75
CA ARG A 21 13.69 -46.31 9.35
C ARG A 21 12.20 -46.00 9.33
N GLY A 22 11.64 -45.66 10.49
CA GLY A 22 10.33 -45.04 10.61
C GLY A 22 10.40 -43.59 10.14
N ARG A 23 9.41 -43.16 9.35
CA ARG A 23 9.21 -41.76 8.96
C ARG A 23 9.16 -40.90 10.24
N PRO A 24 10.02 -39.88 10.40
CA PRO A 24 10.02 -39.05 11.61
C PRO A 24 8.62 -38.47 11.83
N ALA A 25 8.12 -38.59 13.07
CA ALA A 25 6.80 -38.11 13.43
C ALA A 25 6.71 -36.61 13.11
N LYS A 26 5.66 -36.22 12.39
CA LYS A 26 5.41 -34.86 11.87
C LYS A 26 5.16 -33.80 12.98
N ASN A 27 5.43 -34.15 14.25
CA ASN A 27 4.96 -33.44 15.45
C ASN A 27 6.12 -33.02 16.39
N SER A 28 7.38 -33.01 15.95
CA SER A 28 8.51 -32.70 16.85
C SER A 28 9.07 -31.28 16.72
N ILE A 29 8.43 -30.38 15.98
CA ILE A 29 8.80 -28.96 16.02
C ILE A 29 8.05 -28.38 17.21
N GLU A 30 8.76 -28.14 18.31
CA GLU A 30 8.19 -27.40 19.45
C GLU A 30 7.79 -26.00 18.97
N GLU A 31 6.53 -25.61 19.20
CA GLU A 31 6.02 -24.31 18.79
C GLU A 31 6.76 -23.21 19.55
N SER A 32 7.48 -22.36 18.82
CA SER A 32 8.07 -21.15 19.40
C SER A 32 6.97 -20.13 19.70
N ALA A 33 6.82 -19.76 20.98
CA ALA A 33 5.83 -18.78 21.42
C ALA A 33 5.98 -17.45 20.67
N THR A 34 7.23 -17.00 20.45
CA THR A 34 7.55 -15.80 19.67
C THR A 34 7.09 -15.91 18.22
N ALA A 35 7.33 -17.04 17.57
CA ALA A 35 6.91 -17.27 16.19
C ALA A 35 5.37 -17.28 16.06
N ARG A 36 4.68 -17.86 17.04
CA ARG A 36 3.22 -17.90 17.10
C ARG A 36 2.60 -16.53 17.32
N GLU A 37 3.07 -15.77 18.31
CA GLU A 37 2.60 -14.41 18.59
C GLU A 37 2.76 -13.52 17.33
N PHE A 38 3.91 -13.62 16.66
CA PHE A 38 4.13 -12.85 15.45
C PHE A 38 3.26 -13.32 14.27
N ALA A 39 3.03 -14.62 14.13
CA ALA A 39 2.11 -15.16 13.12
C ALA A 39 0.67 -14.68 13.34
N GLU A 40 0.19 -14.68 14.59
CA GLU A 40 -1.11 -14.13 14.99
C GLU A 40 -1.18 -12.65 14.64
N LYS A 41 -0.17 -11.86 15.03
CA LYS A 41 -0.06 -10.45 14.68
C LYS A 41 -0.06 -10.20 13.17
N ILE A 42 0.67 -10.98 12.37
CA ILE A 42 0.62 -10.85 10.91
C ILE A 42 -0.79 -11.17 10.43
N SER A 43 -1.43 -12.22 10.93
CA SER A 43 -2.77 -12.63 10.49
C SER A 43 -3.85 -11.59 10.78
N GLU A 44 -3.73 -10.86 11.89
CA GLU A 44 -4.62 -9.75 12.27
C GLU A 44 -4.41 -8.52 11.39
N ASN A 45 -3.14 -8.21 11.06
CA ASN A 45 -2.79 -7.04 10.27
C ASN A 45 -2.89 -7.27 8.75
N THR A 46 -3.04 -8.53 8.31
CA THR A 46 -3.06 -8.89 6.89
C THR A 46 -4.34 -9.62 6.52
N ARG A 47 -5.09 -9.04 5.58
CA ARG A 47 -6.31 -9.66 5.06
C ARG A 47 -5.95 -10.83 4.13
N ALA A 48 -6.83 -11.83 4.10
CA ALA A 48 -6.73 -12.90 3.12
C ALA A 48 -6.74 -12.34 1.69
N PHE A 49 -5.86 -12.87 0.85
CA PHE A 49 -5.74 -12.40 -0.52
C PHE A 49 -6.85 -13.01 -1.39
N ARG A 50 -7.71 -12.14 -1.94
CA ARG A 50 -8.84 -12.52 -2.78
C ARG A 50 -8.56 -12.29 -4.26
N ARG A 51 -9.25 -13.04 -5.12
CA ARG A 51 -9.13 -12.94 -6.58
C ARG A 51 -9.49 -11.54 -7.09
N GLU A 52 -10.48 -10.87 -6.50
CA GLU A 52 -10.85 -9.50 -6.86
C GLU A 52 -9.70 -8.48 -6.66
N ASN A 53 -8.76 -8.78 -5.77
CA ASN A 53 -7.63 -7.90 -5.46
C ASN A 53 -6.42 -8.18 -6.39
N ALA A 54 -6.55 -9.09 -7.37
CA ALA A 54 -5.43 -9.46 -8.25
C ALA A 54 -4.88 -8.26 -9.03
N ASP A 55 -5.75 -7.41 -9.60
CA ASP A 55 -5.33 -6.29 -10.43
C ASP A 55 -4.55 -5.22 -9.64
N SER A 56 -4.94 -4.93 -8.39
CA SER A 56 -4.30 -3.91 -7.56
C SER A 56 -2.92 -4.33 -7.04
N HIS A 57 -2.76 -5.60 -6.61
CA HIS A 57 -1.53 -6.07 -5.97
C HIS A 57 -0.54 -6.72 -6.94
N ILE A 58 -1.04 -7.43 -7.95
CA ILE A 58 -0.22 -8.18 -8.91
C ILE A 58 -0.04 -7.39 -10.19
N GLY A 59 -1.12 -6.74 -10.62
CA GLY A 59 -1.24 -6.05 -11.89
C GLY A 59 -2.28 -6.69 -12.79
N GLU A 60 -2.77 -5.87 -13.71
CA GLU A 60 -3.75 -6.26 -14.72
C GLU A 60 -3.13 -7.20 -15.75
N LEU A 61 -3.90 -8.18 -16.21
CA LEU A 61 -3.47 -9.07 -17.28
C LEU A 61 -3.35 -8.29 -18.60
N ILE A 62 -4.36 -7.48 -18.89
CA ILE A 62 -4.42 -6.54 -20.01
C ILE A 62 -4.77 -5.18 -19.42
N ARG A 63 -3.92 -4.18 -19.67
CA ARG A 63 -4.16 -2.82 -19.19
C ARG A 63 -4.96 -2.03 -20.23
N PRO A 64 -6.15 -1.51 -19.90
CA PRO A 64 -6.90 -0.69 -20.85
C PRO A 64 -6.17 0.63 -21.13
N PRO A 65 -6.39 1.25 -22.29
CA PRO A 65 -5.86 2.58 -22.58
C PRO A 65 -6.34 3.61 -21.54
N GLY A 66 -5.43 4.40 -20.98
CA GLY A 66 -5.72 5.38 -19.92
C GLY A 66 -4.49 5.75 -19.10
N ASP A 67 -4.56 6.84 -18.32
CA ASP A 67 -3.48 7.29 -17.42
C ASP A 67 -2.09 7.42 -18.07
N GLY A 68 -2.05 7.84 -19.36
CA GLY A 68 -0.81 7.94 -20.13
C GLY A 68 -0.27 6.59 -20.64
N TRP A 69 -1.04 5.51 -20.52
CA TRP A 69 -0.79 4.21 -21.13
C TRP A 69 -1.65 4.04 -22.39
N SER A 70 -1.01 3.90 -23.55
CA SER A 70 -1.69 3.74 -24.83
C SER A 70 -1.87 2.26 -25.21
N GLN A 71 -2.79 1.97 -26.14
CA GLN A 71 -2.93 0.62 -26.69
C GLN A 71 -1.63 0.15 -27.37
N ALA A 72 -0.93 1.06 -28.07
CA ALA A 72 0.35 0.75 -28.70
C ALA A 72 1.43 0.35 -27.68
N GLN A 73 1.42 0.97 -26.49
CA GLN A 73 2.29 0.58 -25.37
C GLN A 73 1.92 -0.80 -24.83
N GLU A 74 0.64 -1.09 -24.65
CA GLU A 74 0.19 -2.42 -24.22
C GLU A 74 0.56 -3.51 -25.24
N ASP A 75 0.38 -3.24 -26.53
CA ASP A 75 0.75 -4.17 -27.60
C ASP A 75 2.28 -4.36 -27.65
N GLY A 76 3.06 -3.29 -27.48
CA GLY A 76 4.52 -3.34 -27.37
C GLY A 76 4.98 -4.18 -26.17
N MET A 77 4.33 -4.00 -25.01
CA MET A 77 4.58 -4.81 -23.82
C MET A 77 4.27 -6.28 -24.07
N ASN A 78 3.14 -6.59 -24.73
CA ASN A 78 2.80 -7.96 -25.08
C ASN A 78 3.83 -8.57 -26.05
N ARG A 79 4.31 -7.83 -27.06
CA ARG A 79 5.39 -8.29 -27.94
C ARG A 79 6.67 -8.61 -27.17
N LEU A 80 7.02 -7.77 -26.18
CA LEU A 80 8.17 -8.04 -25.30
C LEU A 80 7.95 -9.30 -24.46
N TRP A 81 6.76 -9.48 -23.90
CA TRP A 81 6.38 -10.65 -23.11
C TRP A 81 6.49 -11.95 -23.91
N GLU A 82 5.96 -11.98 -25.14
CA GLU A 82 6.03 -13.16 -26.01
C GLU A 82 7.47 -13.58 -26.35
N LYS A 83 8.44 -12.64 -26.31
CA LYS A 83 9.86 -12.91 -26.53
C LYS A 83 10.62 -13.35 -25.26
N THR A 84 9.96 -13.48 -24.11
CA THR A 84 10.64 -13.84 -22.85
C THR A 84 10.60 -15.34 -22.55
N ASP A 85 11.69 -15.87 -21.98
CA ASP A 85 11.75 -17.24 -21.44
C ASP A 85 10.66 -17.49 -20.37
N HIS A 86 10.18 -16.44 -19.70
CA HIS A 86 9.08 -16.52 -18.74
C HIS A 86 7.76 -16.95 -19.39
N LYS A 87 7.51 -16.57 -20.65
CA LYS A 87 6.32 -17.00 -21.41
C LYS A 87 6.34 -18.50 -21.66
N GLU A 88 7.49 -19.03 -22.06
CA GLU A 88 7.67 -20.47 -22.29
C GLU A 88 7.52 -21.26 -20.99
N ALA A 89 8.15 -20.75 -19.92
CA ALA A 89 8.05 -21.28 -18.57
C ALA A 89 6.60 -21.43 -18.08
N VAL A 90 5.73 -20.45 -18.37
CA VAL A 90 4.29 -20.51 -18.03
C VAL A 90 3.61 -21.74 -18.64
N GLY A 91 4.00 -22.14 -19.86
CA GLY A 91 3.48 -23.35 -20.51
C GLY A 91 3.83 -24.65 -19.78
N GLY A 92 4.98 -24.69 -19.10
CA GLY A 92 5.45 -25.85 -18.32
C GLY A 92 4.96 -25.90 -16.87
N MET A 93 4.21 -24.89 -16.39
CA MET A 93 3.77 -24.83 -14.99
C MET A 93 2.62 -25.79 -14.65
N MET A 94 1.93 -26.32 -15.66
CA MET A 94 0.82 -27.25 -15.50
C MET A 94 1.19 -28.63 -16.01
N ASN A 95 0.75 -29.66 -15.29
CA ASN A 95 0.78 -31.02 -15.83
C ASN A 95 -0.46 -31.28 -16.72
N SER A 96 -0.48 -32.43 -17.40
CA SER A 96 -1.60 -32.88 -18.23
C SER A 96 -2.93 -33.02 -17.50
N LYS A 97 -2.94 -32.98 -16.17
CA LYS A 97 -4.15 -33.03 -15.32
C LYS A 97 -4.60 -31.65 -14.85
N GLY A 98 -4.02 -30.56 -15.38
CA GLY A 98 -4.34 -29.18 -15.01
C GLY A 98 -3.88 -28.78 -13.61
N LYS A 99 -3.07 -29.62 -12.93
CA LYS A 99 -2.50 -29.28 -11.62
C LYS A 99 -1.14 -28.63 -11.79
N THR A 100 -0.88 -27.59 -11.00
CA THR A 100 0.44 -26.98 -10.99
C THR A 100 1.52 -27.97 -10.55
N THR A 101 2.63 -27.99 -11.28
CA THR A 101 3.87 -28.69 -10.91
C THR A 101 4.72 -27.87 -9.93
N GLN A 102 4.35 -26.61 -9.69
CA GLN A 102 5.14 -25.61 -8.98
C GLN A 102 4.51 -25.26 -7.60
N ALA A 103 4.29 -26.26 -6.75
CA ALA A 103 3.65 -26.07 -5.44
C ALA A 103 4.42 -25.14 -4.48
N HIS A 104 5.75 -25.10 -4.57
CA HIS A 104 6.60 -24.17 -3.82
C HIS A 104 6.38 -22.72 -4.26
N LEU A 105 6.26 -22.48 -5.57
CA LEU A 105 5.98 -21.17 -6.12
C LEU A 105 4.59 -20.69 -5.71
N LEU A 106 3.60 -21.59 -5.71
CA LEU A 106 2.26 -21.31 -5.19
C LEU A 106 2.30 -20.82 -3.73
N THR A 107 3.07 -21.51 -2.89
CA THR A 107 3.23 -21.16 -1.47
C THR A 107 3.88 -19.78 -1.33
N LEU A 108 4.95 -19.52 -2.08
CA LEU A 108 5.61 -18.22 -2.10
C LEU A 108 4.68 -17.09 -2.54
N PHE A 109 3.88 -17.31 -3.59
CA PHE A 109 2.89 -16.32 -4.04
C PHE A 109 1.91 -15.96 -2.94
N LYS A 110 1.32 -16.96 -2.27
CA LYS A 110 0.36 -16.72 -1.18
C LYS A 110 0.99 -15.94 -0.03
N VAL A 111 2.20 -16.33 0.38
CA VAL A 111 2.95 -15.65 1.45
C VAL A 111 3.27 -14.20 1.07
N CYS A 112 3.84 -13.95 -0.12
CA CYS A 112 4.14 -12.60 -0.59
C CYS A 112 2.88 -11.72 -0.69
N LEU A 113 1.80 -12.24 -1.28
CA LEU A 113 0.59 -11.47 -1.51
C LEU A 113 -0.09 -11.09 -0.20
N ARG A 114 -0.11 -12.00 0.77
CA ARG A 114 -0.71 -11.73 2.08
C ARG A 114 0.15 -10.81 2.93
N VAL A 115 1.46 -11.10 3.06
CA VAL A 115 2.34 -10.35 3.96
C VAL A 115 2.75 -9.01 3.37
N PHE A 116 3.08 -8.94 2.08
CA PHE A 116 3.59 -7.72 1.45
C PHE A 116 2.57 -7.00 0.56
N GLY A 117 1.42 -7.61 0.26
CA GLY A 117 0.47 -7.03 -0.70
C GLY A 117 1.05 -6.92 -2.11
N MET A 118 1.97 -7.80 -2.52
CA MET A 118 2.54 -7.82 -3.87
C MET A 118 3.03 -9.21 -4.28
N SER A 119 3.21 -9.44 -5.58
CA SER A 119 3.76 -10.70 -6.09
C SER A 119 5.26 -10.85 -5.80
N PRO A 120 5.79 -12.08 -5.69
CA PRO A 120 7.22 -12.29 -5.50
C PRO A 120 8.07 -11.77 -6.67
N ILE A 121 7.53 -11.73 -7.89
CA ILE A 121 8.21 -11.19 -9.08
C ILE A 121 8.34 -9.66 -8.99
N ARG A 122 7.31 -8.97 -8.46
CA ARG A 122 7.39 -7.53 -8.24
C ARG A 122 8.33 -7.20 -7.09
N PHE A 123 8.33 -8.02 -6.04
CA PHE A 123 9.30 -7.91 -4.95
C PHE A 123 10.74 -8.09 -5.46
N LEU A 124 10.99 -9.13 -6.27
CA LEU A 124 12.26 -9.41 -6.96
C LEU A 124 12.34 -8.68 -8.31
N SER A 125 12.24 -7.36 -8.28
CA SER A 125 12.42 -6.53 -9.47
C SER A 125 13.31 -5.32 -9.21
N PHE A 126 13.75 -4.67 -10.29
CA PHE A 126 14.45 -3.40 -10.27
C PHE A 126 13.77 -2.30 -9.43
N SER A 127 12.46 -2.40 -9.17
CA SER A 127 11.74 -1.47 -8.29
C SER A 127 12.24 -1.54 -6.84
N HIS A 128 12.79 -2.69 -6.42
CA HIS A 128 13.40 -2.91 -5.12
C HIS A 128 14.91 -3.15 -5.23
N GLY A 129 15.52 -2.84 -6.38
CA GLY A 129 16.96 -3.00 -6.61
C GLY A 129 17.47 -4.45 -6.54
N VAL A 130 16.58 -5.44 -6.63
CA VAL A 130 16.92 -6.88 -6.56
C VAL A 130 16.35 -7.63 -7.76
N GLU A 131 17.06 -8.65 -8.21
CA GLU A 131 16.62 -9.52 -9.32
C GLU A 131 16.94 -10.97 -8.96
N TYR A 132 16.12 -11.94 -9.42
CA TYR A 132 16.43 -13.35 -9.18
C TYR A 132 17.63 -13.80 -10.04
N LEU A 133 18.62 -14.41 -9.39
CA LEU A 133 19.70 -15.11 -10.08
C LEU A 133 19.42 -16.61 -10.06
N GLY A 134 19.04 -17.13 -11.23
CA GLY A 134 18.78 -18.54 -11.48
C GLY A 134 19.96 -19.46 -11.19
N GLU A 135 19.66 -20.69 -10.78
CA GLU A 135 20.67 -21.76 -10.74
C GLU A 135 20.94 -22.21 -12.19
N ARG A 136 22.22 -22.33 -12.58
CA ARG A 136 22.64 -22.76 -13.93
C ARG A 136 22.13 -21.88 -15.08
N GLY A 137 21.93 -20.59 -14.84
CA GLY A 137 21.54 -19.62 -15.87
C GLY A 137 20.05 -19.55 -16.20
N SER A 138 19.22 -20.49 -15.73
CA SER A 138 17.76 -20.39 -15.92
C SER A 138 17.15 -19.43 -14.91
N SER A 139 16.89 -18.20 -15.33
CA SER A 139 16.22 -17.16 -14.52
C SER A 139 14.68 -17.21 -14.64
N ALA A 140 14.15 -18.13 -15.45
CA ALA A 140 12.76 -18.09 -15.89
C ALA A 140 11.74 -18.44 -14.79
N ILE A 141 12.05 -19.37 -13.88
CA ILE A 141 11.21 -19.82 -12.76
C ILE A 141 12.08 -19.95 -11.50
N PHE A 142 11.54 -19.54 -10.35
CA PHE A 142 12.22 -19.73 -9.07
C PHE A 142 12.39 -21.21 -8.73
N SER A 143 13.62 -21.61 -8.39
CA SER A 143 13.89 -22.95 -7.90
C SER A 143 13.07 -23.25 -6.64
N LYS A 144 12.81 -24.53 -6.39
CA LYS A 144 12.09 -24.98 -5.18
C LYS A 144 12.78 -24.48 -3.92
N ALA A 145 14.10 -24.70 -3.83
CA ALA A 145 14.89 -24.28 -2.68
C ALA A 145 14.83 -22.76 -2.48
N TYR A 146 14.96 -21.98 -3.56
CA TYR A 146 14.87 -20.52 -3.47
C TYR A 146 13.49 -20.06 -2.98
N SER A 147 12.42 -20.64 -3.52
CA SER A 147 11.05 -20.27 -3.14
C SER A 147 10.74 -20.62 -1.69
N ASP A 148 11.18 -21.80 -1.23
CA ASP A 148 10.99 -22.24 0.15
C ASP A 148 11.76 -21.34 1.12
N GLU A 149 13.02 -20.99 0.84
CA GLU A 149 13.80 -20.10 1.70
C GLU A 149 13.23 -18.68 1.73
N LEU A 150 12.81 -18.14 0.58
CA LEU A 150 12.25 -16.81 0.54
C LEU A 150 10.92 -16.74 1.32
N ALA A 151 10.06 -17.76 1.21
CA ALA A 151 8.82 -17.83 1.98
C ALA A 151 9.08 -17.82 3.49
N ARG A 152 10.11 -18.54 3.97
CA ARG A 152 10.52 -18.53 5.38
C ARG A 152 11.01 -17.16 5.85
N LEU A 153 11.79 -16.47 5.02
CA LEU A 153 12.31 -15.15 5.35
C LEU A 153 11.19 -14.10 5.42
N ILE A 154 10.21 -14.12 4.52
CA ILE A 154 9.13 -13.12 4.47
C ILE A 154 8.33 -13.06 5.79
N VAL A 155 8.07 -14.21 6.39
CA VAL A 155 7.26 -14.34 7.62
C VAL A 155 8.10 -14.24 8.90
N HIS A 156 9.40 -14.00 8.81
CA HIS A 156 10.25 -13.91 9.98
C HIS A 156 10.05 -12.56 10.72
N PRO A 157 9.96 -12.55 12.07
CA PRO A 157 9.74 -11.33 12.86
C PRO A 157 10.75 -10.20 12.62
N ALA A 158 11.99 -10.54 12.25
CA ALA A 158 13.04 -9.57 11.95
C ALA A 158 12.65 -8.54 10.88
N PHE A 159 11.76 -8.91 9.96
CA PHE A 159 11.33 -8.03 8.88
C PHE A 159 10.00 -7.31 9.20
N ASN A 160 9.27 -7.73 10.24
CA ASN A 160 8.00 -7.14 10.68
C ASN A 160 6.99 -6.97 9.51
N GLY A 161 6.95 -7.92 8.58
CA GLY A 161 6.10 -7.84 7.37
C GLY A 161 6.46 -6.71 6.40
N LYS A 162 7.61 -6.03 6.57
CA LYS A 162 8.05 -4.92 5.72
C LYS A 162 8.95 -5.45 4.61
N ASN A 163 8.44 -5.45 3.38
CA ASN A 163 9.18 -5.85 2.18
C ASN A 163 10.51 -5.10 2.01
N HIS A 164 10.55 -3.80 2.30
CA HIS A 164 11.75 -2.97 2.19
C HIS A 164 12.90 -3.44 3.07
N ASN A 165 12.61 -3.90 4.30
CA ASN A 165 13.63 -4.42 5.21
C ASN A 165 14.28 -5.68 4.64
N LEU A 166 13.47 -6.62 4.13
CA LEU A 166 13.99 -7.84 3.51
C LEU A 166 14.78 -7.51 2.24
N ALA A 167 14.30 -6.58 1.40
CA ALA A 167 15.02 -6.16 0.20
C ALA A 167 16.41 -5.56 0.52
N ILE A 168 16.52 -4.68 1.53
CA ILE A 168 17.82 -4.14 1.97
C ILE A 168 18.76 -5.27 2.41
N VAL A 169 18.27 -6.22 3.21
CA VAL A 169 19.09 -7.33 3.71
C VAL A 169 19.55 -8.23 2.57
N MET A 170 18.69 -8.50 1.58
CA MET A 170 19.05 -9.24 0.37
C MET A 170 20.09 -8.49 -0.46
N GLN A 171 19.91 -7.17 -0.67
CA GLN A 171 20.89 -6.33 -1.37
C GLN A 171 22.25 -6.36 -0.66
N TYR A 172 22.26 -6.23 0.66
CA TYR A 172 23.49 -6.22 1.45
C TYR A 172 24.20 -7.57 1.45
N ALA A 173 23.46 -8.68 1.48
CA ALA A 173 24.03 -10.02 1.33
C ALA A 173 24.75 -10.15 -0.02
N VAL A 174 24.14 -9.67 -1.12
CA VAL A 174 24.79 -9.62 -2.44
C VAL A 174 26.01 -8.71 -2.44
N ILE A 175 25.90 -7.51 -1.87
CA ILE A 175 27.03 -6.57 -1.72
C ILE A 175 28.19 -7.24 -1.01
N CYS A 176 27.95 -7.93 0.11
CA CYS A 176 29.00 -8.63 0.84
C CYS A 176 29.58 -9.82 0.07
N ARG A 177 28.76 -10.53 -0.72
CA ARG A 177 29.19 -11.68 -1.51
C ARG A 177 30.16 -11.29 -2.63
N ILE A 178 29.84 -10.23 -3.39
CA ILE A 178 30.60 -9.85 -4.59
C ILE A 178 31.41 -8.56 -4.42
N ASP A 179 31.45 -8.01 -3.21
CA ASP A 179 31.96 -6.66 -2.89
C ASP A 179 31.41 -5.61 -3.88
N ASP A 180 30.09 -5.57 -4.06
CA ASP A 180 29.45 -4.65 -5.02
C ASP A 180 29.56 -3.20 -4.54
N ARG A 181 30.50 -2.46 -5.14
CA ARG A 181 30.80 -1.05 -4.80
C ARG A 181 29.94 -0.03 -5.54
N ARG A 182 29.02 -0.48 -6.40
CA ARG A 182 28.08 0.44 -7.06
C ARG A 182 27.24 1.15 -6.01
N LEU A 183 26.88 2.40 -6.32
CA LEU A 183 26.03 3.23 -5.46
C LEU A 183 24.86 2.42 -4.92
N TRP A 184 24.66 2.48 -3.61
CA TRP A 184 23.52 1.85 -2.98
C TRP A 184 22.32 2.77 -3.18
N PRO A 185 21.31 2.40 -4.01
CA PRO A 185 20.17 3.26 -4.28
C PRO A 185 19.53 3.76 -2.99
N ASP A 186 19.08 5.02 -3.01
CA ASP A 186 18.45 5.70 -1.86
C ASP A 186 17.36 4.82 -1.26
N THR A 187 17.68 4.22 -0.13
CA THR A 187 16.75 3.41 0.62
C THR A 187 16.29 4.26 1.79
N THR A 188 15.05 4.75 1.75
CA THR A 188 14.49 5.62 2.81
C THR A 188 14.66 5.08 4.25
N SER A 189 14.84 3.77 4.41
CA SER A 189 15.13 3.14 5.72
C SER A 189 16.60 3.19 6.17
N THR A 190 17.58 3.40 5.29
CA THR A 190 18.97 3.66 5.71
C THR A 190 19.11 5.05 6.35
N LEU A 191 18.29 6.01 5.91
CA LEU A 191 18.27 7.39 6.42
C LEU A 191 17.89 7.51 7.91
N ALA A 192 17.19 6.52 8.48
CA ALA A 192 16.84 6.53 9.90
C ALA A 192 17.96 5.96 10.80
N CYS A 193 18.99 5.35 10.23
CA CYS A 193 20.08 4.72 10.98
C CYS A 193 21.38 5.50 10.77
N PRO A 194 21.94 6.14 11.82
CA PRO A 194 23.18 6.93 11.69
C PRO A 194 24.33 6.16 11.03
N ALA A 195 24.54 4.89 11.41
CA ALA A 195 25.61 4.07 10.86
C ALA A 195 25.44 3.72 9.38
N LEU A 196 24.19 3.54 8.93
CA LEU A 196 23.91 3.22 7.53
C LEU A 196 23.94 4.48 6.67
N THR A 197 23.45 5.60 7.21
CA THR A 197 23.56 6.92 6.55
C THR A 197 25.03 7.25 6.31
N LYS A 198 25.88 7.16 7.33
CA LYS A 198 27.32 7.40 7.22
C LYS A 198 28.00 6.47 6.22
N MET A 199 27.64 5.18 6.24
CA MET A 199 28.17 4.21 5.27
C MET A 199 27.76 4.56 3.84
N THR A 200 26.50 4.97 3.60
CA THR A 200 26.04 5.42 2.28
C THR A 200 26.76 6.69 1.84
N GLU A 201 27.02 7.64 2.72
CA GLU A 201 27.85 8.83 2.43
C GLU A 201 29.25 8.42 1.97
N VAL A 202 29.94 7.54 2.72
CA VAL A 202 31.28 7.05 2.36
C VAL A 202 31.27 6.31 1.01
N MET A 203 30.22 5.54 0.72
CA MET A 203 30.05 4.88 -0.58
C MET A 203 29.85 5.88 -1.71
N ASN A 204 29.12 6.97 -1.47
CA ASN A 204 28.85 8.01 -2.47
C ASN A 204 30.10 8.88 -2.73
N GLU A 205 30.89 9.17 -1.70
CA GLU A 205 32.16 9.91 -1.81
C GLU A 205 33.22 9.12 -2.58
N SER A 206 33.12 7.79 -2.57
CA SER A 206 34.03 6.89 -3.28
C SER A 206 33.62 6.72 -4.75
N GLU A 207 33.35 7.82 -5.48
CA GLU A 207 32.75 7.85 -6.84
C GLU A 207 33.41 6.90 -7.87
N ASN A 208 34.68 6.53 -7.67
CA ASN A 208 35.41 5.61 -8.56
C ASN A 208 35.40 4.13 -8.14
N GLY A 209 34.75 3.77 -7.02
CA GLY A 209 34.79 2.41 -6.48
C GLY A 209 36.17 1.98 -5.95
N GLU A 210 37.10 2.92 -5.78
CA GLU A 210 38.51 2.68 -5.41
C GLU A 210 38.75 2.49 -3.92
N SER A 211 37.72 2.42 -3.07
CA SER A 211 37.90 2.21 -1.64
C SER A 211 38.67 0.91 -1.36
N GLU A 212 39.81 0.96 -0.69
CA GLU A 212 40.55 -0.27 -0.34
C GLU A 212 39.74 -1.21 0.57
N ASN A 213 38.78 -0.66 1.31
CA ASN A 213 37.94 -1.39 2.24
C ASN A 213 36.72 -2.02 1.54
N SER A 214 36.41 -3.27 1.89
CA SER A 214 35.15 -3.87 1.50
C SER A 214 33.97 -3.12 2.13
N ILE A 215 32.81 -3.15 1.48
CA ILE A 215 31.63 -2.43 1.99
C ILE A 215 31.23 -2.90 3.40
N HIS A 216 31.41 -4.20 3.69
CA HIS A 216 31.20 -4.70 5.04
C HIS A 216 32.16 -4.08 6.05
N ARG A 217 33.44 -3.91 5.70
CA ARG A 217 34.41 -3.25 6.57
C ARG A 217 34.06 -1.79 6.82
N THR A 218 33.66 -1.05 5.77
CA THR A 218 33.16 0.32 5.90
C THR A 218 31.95 0.40 6.83
N HIS A 219 31.00 -0.54 6.73
CA HIS A 219 29.87 -0.62 7.66
C HIS A 219 30.33 -0.82 9.11
N MET A 220 31.31 -1.69 9.37
CA MET A 220 31.85 -1.89 10.72
C MET A 220 32.47 -0.61 11.28
N GLU A 221 33.22 0.12 10.46
CA GLU A 221 33.89 1.38 10.84
C GLU A 221 32.84 2.46 11.15
N CYS A 222 31.82 2.63 10.29
CA CYS A 222 30.71 3.55 10.52
C CYS A 222 29.93 3.22 11.81
N ARG A 223 29.72 1.94 12.11
CA ARG A 223 29.08 1.52 13.37
C ARG A 223 29.93 1.87 14.60
N ARG A 224 31.25 1.70 14.53
CA ARG A 224 32.17 2.09 15.61
C ARG A 224 32.17 3.60 15.80
N GLU A 225 32.20 4.36 14.72
CA GLU A 225 32.14 5.82 14.76
C GLU A 225 30.84 6.30 15.41
N CYS A 226 29.68 5.76 15.00
CA CYS A 226 28.40 6.06 15.64
C CYS A 226 28.43 5.81 17.15
N ALA A 227 29.03 4.69 17.58
CA ALA A 227 29.17 4.40 19.00
C ALA A 227 30.08 5.41 19.74
N ARG A 228 31.16 5.90 19.11
CA ARG A 228 32.00 6.96 19.69
C ARG A 228 31.25 8.29 19.83
N GLU A 229 30.33 8.57 18.92
CA GLU A 229 29.45 9.75 18.97
C GLU A 229 28.28 9.61 19.94
N GLY A 230 28.18 8.48 20.66
CA GLY A 230 27.05 8.21 21.57
C GLY A 230 25.74 7.91 20.83
N LYS A 231 25.78 7.64 19.52
CA LYS A 231 24.62 7.26 18.71
C LYS A 231 24.52 5.73 18.64
N THR A 232 23.31 5.20 18.75
CA THR A 232 23.07 3.75 18.66
C THR A 232 22.72 3.34 17.23
N PRO A 233 23.42 2.36 16.63
CA PRO A 233 22.97 1.74 15.38
C PRO A 233 21.56 1.15 15.52
N SER A 234 20.82 1.11 14.42
CA SER A 234 19.48 0.54 14.39
C SER A 234 19.49 -0.99 14.40
N LYS A 235 18.35 -1.61 14.76
CA LYS A 235 18.17 -3.08 14.70
C LYS A 235 18.47 -3.66 13.32
N ILE A 236 18.09 -2.95 12.25
CA ILE A 236 18.36 -3.40 10.88
C ILE A 236 19.87 -3.36 10.60
N SER A 237 20.61 -2.35 11.09
CA SER A 237 22.07 -2.32 10.99
C SER A 237 22.72 -3.48 11.73
N ASP A 238 22.18 -3.93 12.87
CA ASP A 238 22.69 -5.11 13.58
C ASP A 238 22.52 -6.39 12.75
N LEU A 239 21.34 -6.56 12.13
CA LEU A 239 21.07 -7.68 11.23
C LEU A 239 22.02 -7.66 10.03
N LEU A 240 22.19 -6.50 9.38
CA LEU A 240 23.11 -6.35 8.25
C LEU A 240 24.54 -6.70 8.67
N PHE A 241 25.01 -6.19 9.82
CA PHE A 241 26.34 -6.51 10.34
C PHE A 241 26.52 -8.02 10.53
N ALA A 242 25.56 -8.70 11.15
CA ALA A 242 25.62 -10.15 11.36
C ALA A 242 25.59 -10.95 10.05
N VAL A 243 24.81 -10.49 9.06
CA VAL A 243 24.77 -11.09 7.71
C VAL A 243 26.13 -10.95 7.03
N GLY A 244 26.73 -9.76 7.08
CA GLY A 244 28.06 -9.53 6.50
C GLY A 244 29.15 -10.39 7.16
N GLU A 245 29.11 -10.56 8.49
CA GLU A 245 30.00 -11.46 9.21
C GLU A 245 29.79 -12.93 8.80
N THR A 246 28.54 -13.34 8.57
CA THR A 246 28.19 -14.69 8.14
C THR A 246 28.68 -14.97 6.71
N VAL A 247 28.52 -14.02 5.80
CA VAL A 247 29.03 -14.11 4.41
C VAL A 247 30.55 -14.14 4.41
N LYS A 248 31.22 -13.26 5.17
CA LYS A 248 32.68 -13.20 5.28
C LYS A 248 33.30 -14.49 5.84
N LYS A 249 32.63 -15.15 6.79
CA LYS A 249 33.08 -16.43 7.37
C LYS A 249 32.80 -17.65 6.50
N SER A 250 32.05 -17.47 5.41
CA SER A 250 31.68 -18.57 4.53
C SER A 250 32.87 -19.06 3.72
N THR A 251 33.14 -20.36 3.78
CA THR A 251 34.13 -21.03 2.91
C THR A 251 33.57 -21.39 1.54
N VAL A 252 32.24 -21.35 1.40
CA VAL A 252 31.56 -21.67 0.13
C VAL A 252 31.69 -20.45 -0.79
N LYS A 253 32.35 -20.64 -1.94
CA LYS A 253 32.42 -19.60 -2.97
C LYS A 253 31.01 -19.28 -3.46
N GLY A 254 30.65 -17.99 -3.43
CA GLY A 254 29.40 -17.52 -4.02
C GLY A 254 29.36 -17.74 -5.52
N ILE A 255 28.16 -17.80 -6.10
CA ILE A 255 27.98 -17.81 -7.55
C ILE A 255 28.51 -16.47 -8.10
N GLU A 256 29.29 -16.48 -9.17
CA GLU A 256 29.71 -15.24 -9.83
C GLU A 256 28.51 -14.60 -10.53
N VAL A 257 28.43 -13.26 -10.51
CA VAL A 257 27.32 -12.54 -11.14
C VAL A 257 27.82 -12.02 -12.49
N PRO A 258 27.31 -12.54 -13.61
CA PRO A 258 27.64 -12.01 -14.94
C PRO A 258 27.33 -10.52 -15.04
N GLU A 259 28.08 -9.75 -15.83
CA GLU A 259 27.86 -8.30 -15.97
C GLU A 259 26.44 -8.01 -16.48
N GLU A 260 25.89 -8.85 -17.34
CA GLU A 260 24.54 -8.69 -17.87
C GLU A 260 23.50 -8.83 -16.75
N ALA A 261 23.74 -9.72 -15.78
CA ALA A 261 22.84 -9.96 -14.66
C ALA A 261 22.85 -8.83 -13.62
N LYS A 262 23.86 -7.93 -13.67
CA LYS A 262 23.94 -6.74 -12.80
C LYS A 262 22.96 -5.64 -13.22
N THR A 263 22.32 -5.77 -14.39
CA THR A 263 21.28 -4.86 -14.84
C THR A 263 20.04 -5.62 -15.30
N TYR A 264 18.87 -5.04 -15.11
CA TYR A 264 17.63 -5.49 -15.72
C TYR A 264 17.26 -4.49 -16.82
N ARG A 265 17.51 -4.86 -18.09
CA ARG A 265 17.22 -4.01 -19.26
C ARG A 265 17.79 -2.58 -19.08
N GLY A 266 19.06 -2.50 -18.69
CA GLY A 266 19.79 -1.25 -18.45
C GLY A 266 19.58 -0.61 -17.08
N LEU A 267 18.61 -1.08 -16.27
CA LEU A 267 18.44 -0.57 -14.90
C LEU A 267 19.32 -1.35 -13.91
N PRO A 268 20.04 -0.70 -13.00
CA PRO A 268 20.90 -1.39 -12.05
C PRO A 268 20.09 -2.26 -11.08
N VAL A 269 20.53 -3.51 -10.89
CA VAL A 269 19.95 -4.47 -9.95
C VAL A 269 21.04 -5.27 -9.24
N ARG A 270 20.69 -5.87 -8.11
CA ARG A 270 21.52 -6.86 -7.41
C ARG A 270 20.91 -8.24 -7.58
N SER A 271 21.62 -9.12 -8.26
CA SER A 271 21.14 -10.47 -8.59
C SER A 271 21.26 -11.37 -7.36
N VAL A 272 20.11 -11.66 -6.75
CA VAL A 272 19.99 -12.43 -5.52
C VAL A 272 19.82 -13.91 -5.86
N SER A 273 20.75 -14.71 -5.35
CA SER A 273 20.80 -16.15 -5.53
C SER A 273 20.34 -16.91 -4.28
N LEU A 274 20.19 -18.23 -4.38
CA LEU A 274 19.94 -19.09 -3.23
C LEU A 274 21.07 -18.99 -2.17
N TYR A 275 22.30 -18.71 -2.60
CA TYR A 275 23.43 -18.51 -1.68
C TYR A 275 23.11 -17.39 -0.68
N ASP A 276 22.64 -16.25 -1.18
CA ASP A 276 22.38 -15.07 -0.36
C ASP A 276 21.25 -15.36 0.65
N LEU A 277 20.15 -16.00 0.21
CA LEU A 277 19.04 -16.37 1.10
C LEU A 277 19.47 -17.33 2.21
N LYS A 278 20.33 -18.31 1.89
CA LYS A 278 20.85 -19.28 2.86
C LYS A 278 21.71 -18.60 3.92
N HIS A 279 22.50 -17.59 3.57
CA HIS A 279 23.31 -16.85 4.56
C HIS A 279 22.42 -16.01 5.47
N ILE A 280 21.40 -15.33 4.92
CA ILE A 280 20.43 -14.58 5.73
C ILE A 280 19.71 -15.52 6.70
N LYS A 281 19.22 -16.67 6.21
CA LYS A 281 18.61 -17.71 7.05
C LYS A 281 19.57 -18.17 8.15
N LYS A 282 20.79 -18.54 7.79
CA LYS A 282 21.81 -18.99 8.73
C LYS A 282 22.05 -17.95 9.82
N THR A 283 22.20 -16.67 9.44
CA THR A 283 22.37 -15.57 10.40
C THR A 283 21.19 -15.49 11.35
N LEU A 284 19.95 -15.54 10.86
CA LEU A 284 18.75 -15.46 11.71
C LEU A 284 18.64 -16.65 12.66
N ASP A 285 18.88 -17.87 12.16
CA ASP A 285 18.72 -19.11 12.94
C ASP A 285 19.83 -19.32 13.98
N GLU A 286 21.07 -18.89 13.71
CA GLU A 286 22.24 -19.17 14.57
C GLU A 286 22.63 -18.00 15.49
N THR A 287 22.16 -16.78 15.21
CA THR A 287 22.50 -15.60 16.03
C THR A 287 21.53 -15.46 17.20
N THR A 288 22.06 -15.34 18.40
CA THR A 288 21.26 -14.93 19.57
C THR A 288 21.03 -13.41 19.49
N TRP A 289 19.77 -13.01 19.30
CA TRP A 289 19.43 -11.60 19.17
C TRP A 289 19.13 -10.97 20.54
N PRO A 290 19.54 -9.70 20.77
CA PRO A 290 19.09 -8.95 21.94
C PRO A 290 17.59 -8.58 21.86
N TYR A 291 16.94 -8.91 20.75
CA TYR A 291 15.53 -8.65 20.47
C TYR A 291 14.75 -9.95 20.64
N GLU A 292 14.09 -10.14 21.78
CA GLU A 292 13.33 -11.37 22.08
C GLU A 292 12.35 -11.74 20.97
N ALA A 293 11.70 -10.73 20.37
CA ALA A 293 10.78 -10.91 19.25
C ALA A 293 11.42 -11.56 18.01
N TRP A 294 12.75 -11.61 17.90
CA TRP A 294 13.47 -12.22 16.77
C TRP A 294 14.02 -13.61 17.09
N ASN A 295 13.90 -14.07 18.34
CA ASN A 295 14.44 -15.34 18.80
C ASN A 295 13.51 -16.50 18.43
N CYS A 296 13.37 -16.74 17.13
CA CYS A 296 12.78 -17.93 16.55
C CYS A 296 13.54 -18.31 15.28
N THR A 297 13.51 -19.57 14.88
CA THR A 297 14.09 -19.96 13.59
C THR A 297 13.17 -19.54 12.44
N THR A 298 13.75 -19.35 11.26
CA THR A 298 13.03 -19.14 9.99
C THR A 298 12.05 -20.29 9.67
N THR A 299 12.33 -21.50 10.16
CA THR A 299 11.44 -22.66 9.99
C THR A 299 10.25 -22.60 10.95
N GLU A 300 10.49 -22.27 12.22
CA GLU A 300 9.43 -22.03 13.22
C GLU A 300 8.49 -20.90 12.79
N ALA A 301 9.03 -19.81 12.24
CA ALA A 301 8.26 -18.68 11.75
C ALA A 301 7.26 -19.10 10.65
N LEU A 302 7.72 -19.84 9.63
CA LEU A 302 6.83 -20.32 8.56
C LEU A 302 5.84 -21.37 9.04
N TYR A 303 6.27 -22.28 9.92
CA TYR A 303 5.38 -23.27 10.50
C TYR A 303 4.23 -22.63 11.28
N SER A 304 4.56 -21.69 12.18
CA SER A 304 3.57 -20.96 12.99
C SER A 304 2.64 -20.13 12.11
N TYR A 305 3.18 -19.45 11.09
CA TYR A 305 2.38 -18.72 10.10
C TYR A 305 1.36 -19.63 9.39
N GLN A 306 1.77 -20.83 8.98
CA GLN A 306 0.88 -21.79 8.30
C GLN A 306 -0.18 -22.38 9.23
N LEU A 307 0.09 -22.49 10.54
CA LEU A 307 -0.89 -22.96 11.52
C LEU A 307 -1.97 -21.93 11.82
N VAL A 308 -1.59 -20.65 11.87
CA VAL A 308 -2.52 -19.54 12.15
C VAL A 308 -3.40 -19.27 10.93
N ILE A 309 -2.85 -19.35 9.72
CA ILE A 309 -3.58 -19.02 8.49
C ILE A 309 -4.36 -20.22 7.98
N ASN A 310 -5.64 -20.26 8.38
CA ASN A 310 -6.59 -21.30 7.97
C ASN A 310 -7.45 -20.90 6.77
N GLN A 311 -7.33 -19.67 6.29
CA GLN A 311 -8.18 -19.16 5.23
C GLN A 311 -7.62 -19.47 3.83
N PRO A 312 -8.48 -19.82 2.86
CA PRO A 312 -8.05 -20.05 1.49
C PRO A 312 -7.66 -18.74 0.81
N ASP A 313 -6.35 -18.55 0.59
CA ASP A 313 -5.79 -17.45 -0.19
C ASP A 313 -5.67 -17.82 -1.68
N ALA A 314 -5.93 -16.85 -2.55
CA ALA A 314 -5.56 -16.90 -3.96
C ALA A 314 -4.06 -16.59 -4.16
N PRO A 315 -3.41 -17.08 -5.24
CA PRO A 315 -3.96 -17.98 -6.25
C PRO A 315 -4.09 -19.42 -5.73
N ASN A 316 -4.97 -20.22 -6.34
CA ASN A 316 -4.93 -21.67 -6.27
C ASN A 316 -3.97 -22.24 -7.35
N GLY A 317 -3.81 -23.56 -7.38
CA GLY A 317 -2.89 -24.20 -8.33
C GLY A 317 -3.25 -23.99 -9.79
N GLU A 318 -4.54 -23.84 -10.12
CA GLU A 318 -5.02 -23.62 -11.49
C GLU A 318 -4.80 -22.17 -11.95
N GLU A 319 -4.80 -21.22 -11.01
CA GLU A 319 -4.64 -19.79 -11.28
C GLU A 319 -3.18 -19.33 -11.35
N LEU A 320 -2.25 -20.11 -10.80
CA LEU A 320 -0.84 -19.72 -10.68
C LEU A 320 -0.21 -19.24 -11.99
N PRO A 321 -0.41 -19.90 -13.16
CA PRO A 321 0.20 -19.43 -14.40
C PRO A 321 -0.29 -18.03 -14.81
N THR A 322 -1.59 -17.75 -14.65
CA THR A 322 -2.16 -16.44 -14.94
C THR A 322 -1.62 -15.36 -14.01
N TYR A 323 -1.45 -15.68 -12.72
CA TYR A 323 -0.88 -14.77 -11.73
C TYR A 323 0.60 -14.48 -12.01
N TYR A 324 1.33 -15.50 -12.47
CA TYR A 324 2.72 -15.39 -12.90
C TYR A 324 2.86 -14.45 -14.10
N GLU A 325 2.04 -14.63 -15.13
CA GLU A 325 1.99 -13.77 -16.30
C GLU A 325 1.65 -12.32 -15.93
N ARG A 326 0.59 -12.10 -15.14
CA ARG A 326 0.19 -10.77 -14.65
C ARG A 326 1.34 -10.03 -13.99
N ALA A 327 2.07 -10.72 -13.11
CA ALA A 327 3.16 -10.15 -12.36
C ALA A 327 4.36 -9.75 -13.24
N HIS A 328 4.72 -10.58 -14.23
CA HIS A 328 5.79 -10.25 -15.18
C HIS A 328 5.39 -9.14 -16.14
N LYS A 329 4.16 -9.17 -16.67
CA LYS A 329 3.62 -8.06 -17.47
C LYS A 329 3.64 -6.77 -16.67
N ARG A 330 3.24 -6.79 -15.39
CA ARG A 330 3.35 -5.62 -14.51
C ARG A 330 4.80 -5.12 -14.39
N LYS A 331 5.76 -6.03 -14.19
CA LYS A 331 7.20 -5.68 -14.13
C LYS A 331 7.68 -5.04 -15.43
N LEU A 332 7.27 -5.54 -16.60
CA LEU A 332 7.58 -4.95 -17.90
C LEU A 332 6.96 -3.55 -18.07
N ARG A 333 5.69 -3.37 -17.67
CA ARG A 333 5.03 -2.06 -17.69
C ARG A 333 5.76 -1.05 -16.81
N ASP A 334 6.11 -1.44 -15.59
CA ASP A 334 6.87 -0.58 -14.66
C ASP A 334 8.25 -0.21 -15.26
N TRP A 335 8.90 -1.12 -16.00
CA TRP A 335 10.16 -0.83 -16.70
C TRP A 335 9.97 0.15 -17.86
N MET A 336 9.00 -0.10 -18.74
CA MET A 336 8.71 0.78 -19.88
C MET A 336 8.44 2.22 -19.42
N LEU A 337 7.68 2.39 -18.34
CA LEU A 337 7.40 3.69 -17.74
C LEU A 337 8.66 4.36 -17.16
N LYS A 338 9.55 3.59 -16.53
CA LYS A 338 10.77 4.15 -15.92
C LYS A 338 11.83 4.51 -16.97
N SER A 339 11.89 3.75 -18.06
CA SER A 339 12.85 3.95 -19.14
C SER A 339 12.34 4.89 -20.25
N ASN A 340 11.11 5.39 -20.15
CA ASN A 340 10.43 6.11 -21.23
C ASN A 340 10.46 5.36 -22.57
N TYR A 341 10.33 4.03 -22.52
CA TYR A 341 10.41 3.18 -23.71
C TYR A 341 9.19 3.41 -24.61
N ASP A 342 9.43 3.82 -25.85
CA ASP A 342 8.40 3.98 -26.88
C ASP A 342 8.46 2.81 -27.88
N PRO A 343 7.46 1.91 -27.86
CA PRO A 343 7.44 0.77 -28.78
C PRO A 343 7.22 1.16 -30.25
N GLN A 344 6.86 2.41 -30.56
CA GLN A 344 6.74 2.87 -31.95
C GLN A 344 8.11 3.15 -32.57
N GLN A 345 9.08 3.60 -31.78
CA GLN A 345 10.42 3.96 -32.27
C GLN A 345 11.25 2.73 -32.67
N GLN A 346 11.01 1.57 -32.07
CA GLN A 346 11.78 0.36 -32.38
C GLN A 346 11.36 -0.37 -33.66
N VAL A 347 10.19 -0.04 -34.24
CA VAL A 347 9.73 -0.70 -35.48
C VAL A 347 10.55 -0.23 -36.70
N GLU A 348 11.24 0.91 -36.61
CA GLU A 348 12.02 1.47 -37.72
C GLU A 348 13.49 0.99 -37.75
N GLU A 349 13.98 0.29 -36.72
CA GLU A 349 15.39 -0.11 -36.60
C GLU A 349 15.68 -1.61 -36.79
N GLU A 350 14.68 -2.49 -37.01
CA GLU A 350 15.00 -3.82 -37.53
C GLU A 350 15.42 -3.65 -39.01
N PRO A 351 16.69 -3.91 -39.37
CA PRO A 351 17.17 -3.66 -40.72
C PRO A 351 16.45 -4.59 -41.69
N GLU A 352 15.45 -4.06 -42.40
CA GLU A 352 14.93 -4.65 -43.61
C GLU A 352 16.06 -4.71 -44.64
N GLY A 353 16.73 -5.85 -44.73
CA GLY A 353 17.60 -6.17 -45.87
C GLY A 353 19.09 -6.21 -45.59
N ALA A 354 19.53 -7.20 -44.81
CA ALA A 354 20.65 -8.01 -45.26
C ALA A 354 20.05 -9.28 -45.85
N GLY A 355 19.81 -9.28 -47.17
CA GLY A 355 19.52 -10.49 -47.91
C GLY A 355 20.70 -11.44 -47.72
N ILE A 356 20.56 -12.41 -46.82
CA ILE A 356 21.44 -13.56 -46.76
C ILE A 356 21.03 -14.43 -47.94
N ASP A 357 21.83 -14.30 -48.99
CA ASP A 357 21.90 -15.21 -50.12
C ASP A 357 21.90 -16.65 -49.59
N GLN A 358 20.85 -17.40 -49.93
CA GLN A 358 20.74 -18.82 -49.62
C GLN A 358 21.73 -19.56 -50.53
N GLY A 359 22.99 -19.59 -50.12
CA GLY A 359 23.95 -20.55 -50.63
C GLY A 359 23.57 -21.94 -50.15
N GLU A 360 23.19 -22.80 -51.09
CA GLU A 360 23.10 -24.24 -50.92
C GLU A 360 24.40 -24.77 -50.28
N GLY A 361 24.29 -25.23 -49.03
CA GLY A 361 25.40 -25.73 -48.23
C GLY A 361 25.02 -27.07 -47.59
N ASP A 362 25.63 -28.09 -48.16
CA ASP A 362 25.60 -29.53 -47.91
C ASP A 362 25.46 -29.99 -46.45
N GLY A 363 24.80 -31.14 -46.28
CA GLY A 363 24.35 -31.70 -45.01
C GLY A 363 25.45 -32.24 -44.10
N GLY A 364 25.30 -31.96 -42.81
CA GLY A 364 26.07 -32.58 -41.73
C GLY A 364 25.24 -32.73 -40.47
N SER A 365 24.47 -33.81 -40.38
CA SER A 365 23.78 -34.24 -39.15
C SER A 365 24.81 -34.63 -38.09
N LEU A 366 24.89 -33.87 -37.00
CA LEU A 366 25.49 -34.32 -35.74
C LEU A 366 24.35 -34.77 -34.81
N GLN A 367 24.12 -36.08 -34.81
CA GLN A 367 23.41 -36.77 -33.74
C GLN A 367 24.33 -36.79 -32.51
N ILE A 368 23.88 -36.20 -31.41
CA ILE A 368 24.45 -36.46 -30.09
C ILE A 368 23.54 -37.50 -29.46
N GLU A 369 24.04 -38.73 -29.38
CA GLU A 369 23.39 -39.84 -28.69
C GLU A 369 23.43 -39.62 -27.18
N ASP A 370 22.26 -39.61 -26.58
CA ASP A 370 22.00 -39.78 -25.15
C ASP A 370 22.25 -41.26 -24.79
N ASP A 371 23.34 -41.54 -24.08
CA ASP A 371 23.50 -42.81 -23.36
C ASP A 371 24.44 -42.62 -22.16
N PHE A 372 23.87 -42.39 -20.98
CA PHE A 372 24.54 -42.69 -19.71
C PHE A 372 23.56 -43.33 -18.73
N GLN A 373 23.59 -44.66 -18.73
CA GLN A 373 22.90 -45.53 -17.79
C GLN A 373 23.55 -45.52 -16.41
N PHE A 374 22.68 -45.67 -15.40
CA PHE A 374 22.95 -45.93 -14.00
C PHE A 374 23.58 -47.33 -13.78
N GLY A 375 24.63 -47.37 -12.95
CA GLY A 375 25.09 -48.52 -12.17
C GLY A 375 26.15 -48.00 -11.18
N GLY A 376 26.13 -48.26 -9.88
CA GLY A 376 25.66 -49.41 -9.14
C GLY A 376 26.85 -50.23 -8.66
N ILE A 377 27.12 -50.17 -7.36
CA ILE A 377 27.71 -51.22 -6.49
C ILE A 377 29.24 -51.17 -6.15
N ASP A 378 29.45 -51.09 -4.84
CA ASP A 378 30.42 -51.69 -3.90
C ASP A 378 31.96 -51.52 -3.92
N GLN A 379 32.42 -51.22 -2.68
CA GLN A 379 33.49 -51.84 -1.87
C GLN A 379 34.92 -52.01 -2.43
N GLY A 380 35.85 -51.38 -1.69
CA GLY A 380 36.86 -52.13 -0.93
C GLY A 380 38.29 -52.19 -1.50
N GLY A 381 39.27 -52.08 -0.59
CA GLY A 381 40.66 -52.51 -0.77
C GLY A 381 41.57 -51.44 -1.38
N ASP A 382 42.40 -50.72 -0.62
CA ASP A 382 43.64 -51.14 0.06
C ASP A 382 44.88 -51.14 -0.86
N ASP A 383 46.00 -50.70 -0.27
CA ASP A 383 47.39 -50.67 -0.70
C ASP A 383 47.90 -49.69 -1.79
N GLY A 384 48.88 -48.87 -1.36
CA GLY A 384 50.16 -48.80 -2.09
C GLY A 384 50.75 -47.41 -2.36
N GLY A 385 51.70 -46.99 -1.50
CA GLY A 385 52.95 -46.39 -1.98
C GLY A 385 53.16 -44.88 -1.82
N SER A 386 53.88 -44.50 -0.76
CA SER A 386 54.65 -43.24 -0.65
C SER A 386 55.77 -43.15 -1.73
N PRO A 387 56.36 -41.96 -2.00
CA PRO A 387 57.47 -41.51 -1.14
C PRO A 387 57.57 -39.99 -0.87
N ILE A 388 57.93 -39.67 0.38
CA ILE A 388 59.02 -38.79 0.88
C ILE A 388 59.32 -37.48 0.12
N VAL A 389 59.35 -36.34 0.83
CA VAL A 389 60.53 -35.46 1.08
C VAL A 389 60.13 -34.10 1.71
N ASN A 390 60.67 -33.88 2.92
CA ASN A 390 61.13 -32.66 3.62
C ASN A 390 60.17 -31.59 4.23
N ALA A 391 60.24 -31.53 5.57
CA ALA A 391 60.08 -30.35 6.44
C ALA A 391 61.33 -29.43 6.38
N PRO A 392 61.29 -28.19 6.92
CA PRO A 392 61.56 -27.95 8.36
C PRO A 392 60.65 -26.87 9.00
N SER A 393 60.13 -27.07 10.21
CA SER A 393 60.67 -26.69 11.55
C SER A 393 60.16 -25.33 12.08
N ASN A 394 59.33 -25.42 13.12
CA ASN A 394 59.03 -24.38 14.11
C ASN A 394 60.28 -24.03 14.96
N PRO A 395 60.24 -22.91 15.72
CA PRO A 395 60.28 -23.10 17.18
C PRO A 395 59.28 -22.23 17.96
N GLU A 396 58.55 -22.93 18.83
CA GLU A 396 58.18 -22.73 20.24
C GLU A 396 58.21 -21.37 21.00
N PRO A 397 57.49 -21.30 22.16
CA PRO A 397 56.88 -20.10 22.73
C PRO A 397 57.57 -19.60 24.02
N ALA A 398 57.12 -18.45 24.54
CA ALA A 398 57.51 -17.94 25.86
C ALA A 398 56.30 -17.60 26.76
N SER A 399 56.31 -18.29 27.91
CA SER A 399 55.78 -17.99 29.26
C SER A 399 55.60 -16.50 29.59
N GLY A 400 54.57 -16.03 30.29
CA GLY A 400 54.32 -16.26 31.73
C GLY A 400 54.03 -14.91 32.46
N PRO A 401 53.54 -14.89 33.72
CA PRO A 401 52.38 -14.08 34.14
C PRO A 401 52.65 -12.95 35.16
N GLY A 402 51.66 -12.07 35.39
CA GLY A 402 51.65 -11.10 36.49
C GLY A 402 50.25 -10.66 36.95
N ARG A 403 49.85 -11.11 38.15
CA ARG A 403 48.68 -10.62 38.92
C ARG A 403 49.05 -9.34 39.68
N ARG A 404 48.15 -8.34 39.78
CA ARG A 404 47.80 -7.72 41.08
C ARG A 404 46.51 -6.87 41.02
N SER A 405 45.77 -7.02 42.12
CA SER A 405 44.57 -6.34 42.59
C SER A 405 44.83 -4.86 42.92
N GLU A 406 43.85 -3.98 42.72
CA GLU A 406 43.18 -3.18 43.78
C GLU A 406 42.29 -2.05 43.20
N ARG A 407 41.18 -1.80 43.89
CA ARG A 407 40.13 -0.79 43.67
C ARG A 407 40.01 0.01 45.00
N PRO A 408 39.14 1.03 45.09
CA PRO A 408 39.35 2.46 44.84
C PRO A 408 39.41 3.31 46.13
N SER A 409 39.77 4.59 46.03
CA SER A 409 39.59 5.55 47.12
C SER A 409 39.24 6.96 46.63
N THR A 410 38.05 7.42 47.02
CA THR A 410 37.64 8.83 47.15
C THR A 410 38.16 9.38 48.47
N PRO A 411 38.32 10.72 48.62
CA PRO A 411 37.42 11.41 49.56
C PRO A 411 37.03 12.85 49.18
N GLU A 412 35.80 13.21 49.58
CA GLU A 412 35.29 14.58 49.79
C GLU A 412 35.94 15.25 51.03
N PRO A 413 35.85 16.59 51.17
CA PRO A 413 34.98 17.10 52.26
C PRO A 413 34.24 18.44 52.00
N ARG A 414 32.95 18.42 52.33
CA ARG A 414 32.13 19.39 53.11
C ARG A 414 32.59 20.87 53.25
N ARG A 415 31.64 21.79 52.98
CA ARG A 415 31.25 22.86 53.94
C ARG A 415 29.80 23.35 53.78
N ARG A 416 29.15 23.53 54.95
CA ARG A 416 27.77 23.94 55.24
C ARG A 416 27.53 25.46 55.12
N THR A 417 26.24 25.83 55.06
CA THR A 417 25.47 26.94 55.70
C THR A 417 24.80 27.89 54.71
N ARG A 418 23.62 28.50 54.91
CA ARG A 418 22.46 28.37 55.82
C ARG A 418 21.28 29.10 55.11
N ARG A 419 20.06 28.84 55.58
CA ARG A 419 18.73 29.31 55.12
C ARG A 419 18.49 30.85 55.09
N ALA A 420 17.71 31.29 54.07
CA ALA A 420 16.47 32.14 54.08
C ALA A 420 16.55 33.65 54.48
N PRO A 421 15.54 34.52 54.14
CA PRO A 421 14.60 34.55 52.99
C PRO A 421 14.17 35.96 52.46
N VAL A 422 13.24 35.99 51.47
CA VAL A 422 12.24 37.01 50.98
C VAL A 422 12.62 38.50 50.81
N GLU A 423 12.45 39.06 49.60
CA GLU A 423 11.52 40.19 49.28
C GLU A 423 11.84 40.92 47.95
N THR A 424 10.80 40.94 47.08
CA THR A 424 10.27 42.07 46.29
C THR A 424 11.21 42.95 45.45
N LEU A 425 11.14 42.79 44.11
CA LEU A 425 11.67 43.74 43.13
C LEU A 425 10.57 44.70 42.65
N ALA A 426 10.82 45.99 42.83
CA ALA A 426 10.11 47.10 42.20
C ALA A 426 10.97 47.75 41.12
N ASN A 427 10.27 48.39 40.19
CA ASN A 427 10.68 48.96 38.91
C ASN A 427 11.77 50.05 38.92
N VAL A 428 12.21 50.34 37.67
CA VAL A 428 12.61 51.65 37.10
C VAL A 428 14.11 51.82 36.78
N ALA A 429 14.43 51.47 35.53
CA ALA A 429 14.94 52.33 34.45
C ALA A 429 16.29 53.08 34.53
N VAL A 430 16.88 53.15 33.31
CA VAL A 430 17.81 54.17 32.77
C VAL A 430 19.31 53.89 32.97
N GLN A 431 20.00 53.40 31.93
CA GLN A 431 20.93 54.18 31.08
C GLN A 431 21.65 53.30 30.03
N ARG A 432 21.53 53.66 28.75
CA ARG A 432 22.52 53.37 27.67
C ARG A 432 23.69 54.37 27.82
N PRO A 433 24.95 54.04 27.46
CA PRO A 433 25.44 54.06 26.05
C PRO A 433 26.50 52.95 25.78
N GLY A 434 26.95 52.58 24.57
CA GLY A 434 26.79 53.03 23.19
C GLY A 434 27.77 52.25 22.26
N LEU A 435 27.62 52.45 20.93
CA LEU A 435 28.59 52.26 19.81
C LEU A 435 28.91 50.81 19.35
N ILE A 436 28.27 50.26 18.28
CA ILE A 436 28.58 50.24 16.80
C ILE A 436 29.79 49.32 16.44
N PRO A 437 29.83 48.54 15.31
CA PRO A 437 29.01 48.52 14.06
C PRO A 437 28.36 47.14 13.73
N ASP A 438 27.24 47.01 13.01
CA ASP A 438 26.87 47.35 11.62
C ASP A 438 27.75 46.70 10.52
N GLU A 439 27.38 45.48 10.13
CA GLU A 439 27.59 44.95 8.78
C GLU A 439 26.49 43.92 8.41
N TYR A 440 25.80 44.21 7.30
CA TYR A 440 25.02 43.32 6.43
C TYR A 440 23.73 42.61 6.93
N ASN A 441 22.57 43.18 6.59
CA ASN A 441 21.30 42.44 6.46
C ASN A 441 20.57 42.89 5.17
N PRO A 442 20.48 42.05 4.11
CA PRO A 442 19.92 42.45 2.81
C PRO A 442 18.40 42.30 2.68
N TYR A 443 17.65 41.95 3.72
CA TYR A 443 16.19 41.81 3.63
C TYR A 443 15.50 42.59 4.74
N LEU A 444 15.38 43.91 4.58
CA LEU A 444 14.32 44.73 5.19
C LEU A 444 14.43 46.17 4.65
N SER A 445 13.81 46.40 3.49
CA SER A 445 13.44 47.76 3.09
C SER A 445 12.04 47.70 2.47
N VAL A 446 11.03 47.74 3.34
CA VAL A 446 9.70 48.26 2.98
C VAL A 446 9.48 49.47 3.87
N GLY A 447 9.66 50.64 3.26
CA GLY A 447 9.50 51.92 3.93
C GLY A 447 8.06 52.14 4.39
N GLN A 448 7.92 52.67 5.61
CA GLN A 448 6.73 53.39 6.01
C GLN A 448 6.64 54.68 5.19
N GLY A 449 5.59 54.83 4.39
CA GLY A 449 5.32 56.09 3.71
C GLY A 449 4.23 55.99 2.64
N GLN A 450 3.08 56.57 2.96
CA GLN A 450 1.93 56.91 2.10
C GLN A 450 0.87 55.83 1.89
N GLY A 451 -0.34 56.19 2.31
CA GLY A 451 -1.53 55.35 2.29
C GLY A 451 -1.86 54.87 0.87
N VAL A 452 -1.75 53.56 0.70
CA VAL A 452 -2.35 52.85 -0.42
C VAL A 452 -3.78 52.54 0.00
N GLY A 453 -4.74 53.17 -0.67
CA GLY A 453 -6.16 52.90 -0.47
C GLY A 453 -6.45 51.41 -0.65
N SER A 454 -7.33 50.87 0.19
CA SER A 454 -7.89 49.54 0.01
C SER A 454 -8.39 49.38 -1.43
N PRO A 455 -7.98 48.34 -2.17
CA PRO A 455 -8.36 48.20 -3.56
C PRO A 455 -9.88 48.04 -3.66
N THR A 456 -10.51 48.85 -4.50
CA THR A 456 -11.90 48.68 -4.86
C THR A 456 -12.11 47.32 -5.52
N LYS A 457 -13.24 46.70 -5.20
CA LYS A 457 -13.77 45.38 -5.58
C LYS A 457 -13.81 45.05 -7.11
N SER A 458 -13.12 45.79 -7.98
CA SER A 458 -13.33 45.81 -9.44
C SER A 458 -12.26 45.10 -10.29
N GLU A 459 -11.25 44.45 -9.71
CA GLU A 459 -10.34 43.53 -10.43
C GLU A 459 -10.60 42.06 -10.05
N LEU A 460 -11.87 41.71 -9.84
CA LEU A 460 -12.29 40.32 -9.92
C LEU A 460 -12.16 39.90 -11.39
N LEU A 461 -11.40 38.83 -11.66
CA LEU A 461 -11.33 38.15 -12.97
C LEU A 461 -12.70 38.22 -13.65
N THR A 462 -12.75 38.77 -14.86
CA THR A 462 -14.03 38.84 -15.57
C THR A 462 -14.52 37.42 -15.84
N ALA A 463 -15.84 37.24 -16.01
CA ALA A 463 -16.38 35.92 -16.37
C ALA A 463 -15.67 35.32 -17.61
N ALA A 464 -15.23 36.17 -18.54
CA ALA A 464 -14.45 35.78 -19.71
C ALA A 464 -13.04 35.25 -19.36
N ASP A 465 -12.38 35.80 -18.32
CA ASP A 465 -11.05 35.36 -17.87
C ASP A 465 -11.11 34.02 -17.13
N ILE A 466 -12.20 33.80 -16.38
CA ILE A 466 -12.53 32.50 -15.78
C ILE A 466 -12.71 31.45 -16.89
N ASP A 467 -13.43 31.80 -17.96
CA ASP A 467 -13.72 30.87 -19.06
C ASP A 467 -12.48 30.51 -19.90
N GLN A 468 -11.55 31.43 -20.16
CA GLN A 468 -10.41 31.13 -21.06
C GLN A 468 -9.24 30.41 -20.38
N THR A 469 -8.99 30.65 -19.09
CA THR A 469 -7.76 30.16 -18.42
C THR A 469 -8.02 29.16 -17.30
N LEU A 470 -9.17 29.26 -16.61
CA LEU A 470 -9.54 28.44 -15.45
C LEU A 470 -10.29 27.18 -15.87
N VAL A 471 -11.25 27.31 -16.78
CA VAL A 471 -12.07 26.18 -17.25
C VAL A 471 -11.23 25.01 -17.76
N PRO A 472 -10.20 25.16 -18.62
CA PRO A 472 -9.41 24.01 -19.09
C PRO A 472 -8.63 23.30 -17.97
N ILE A 473 -8.14 24.05 -16.98
CA ILE A 473 -7.38 23.49 -15.85
C ILE A 473 -8.33 22.73 -14.92
N VAL A 474 -9.47 23.34 -14.59
CA VAL A 474 -10.50 22.69 -13.78
C VAL A 474 -11.05 21.48 -14.52
N GLU A 475 -11.25 21.54 -15.83
CA GLU A 475 -11.66 20.41 -16.65
C GLU A 475 -10.62 19.28 -16.63
N ALA A 476 -9.32 19.58 -16.75
CA ALA A 476 -8.27 18.58 -16.62
C ALA A 476 -8.25 17.92 -15.22
N ILE A 477 -8.52 18.71 -14.16
CA ILE A 477 -8.67 18.18 -12.80
C ILE A 477 -9.92 17.29 -12.69
N LEU A 478 -11.04 17.71 -13.29
CA LEU A 478 -12.30 16.95 -13.34
C LEU A 478 -12.17 15.67 -14.17
N GLN A 479 -11.37 15.65 -15.23
CA GLN A 479 -11.11 14.45 -16.04
C GLN A 479 -10.30 13.41 -15.25
N ARG A 480 -9.35 13.86 -14.42
CA ARG A 480 -8.60 12.99 -13.50
C ARG A 480 -9.49 12.45 -12.37
N HIS A 481 -10.58 13.14 -12.05
CA HIS A 481 -11.50 12.80 -10.97
C HIS A 481 -12.87 12.43 -11.49
N ARG A 482 -13.10 11.13 -11.71
CA ARG A 482 -14.40 10.59 -12.14
C ARG A 482 -15.54 11.18 -11.32
N ALA A 483 -16.67 11.42 -11.99
CA ALA A 483 -17.91 11.83 -11.35
C ALA A 483 -18.27 10.84 -10.23
N VAL A 484 -18.83 11.35 -9.13
CA VAL A 484 -19.25 10.51 -8.02
C VAL A 484 -20.41 9.62 -8.46
N THR A 485 -20.18 8.32 -8.53
CA THR A 485 -21.20 7.30 -8.81
C THR A 485 -21.75 6.73 -7.51
N LEU A 486 -22.94 6.12 -7.59
CA LEU A 486 -23.52 5.36 -6.48
C LEU A 486 -22.56 4.25 -6.03
N ASP A 487 -21.97 3.51 -6.97
CA ASP A 487 -20.99 2.46 -6.67
C ASP A 487 -19.79 3.00 -5.91
N MET A 488 -19.24 4.17 -6.30
CA MET A 488 -18.09 4.76 -5.58
C MET A 488 -18.46 5.20 -4.16
N MET A 489 -19.68 5.71 -3.95
CA MET A 489 -20.15 6.01 -2.59
C MET A 489 -20.37 4.75 -1.78
N THR A 490 -20.96 3.73 -2.39
CA THR A 490 -21.18 2.42 -1.80
C THR A 490 -19.85 1.78 -1.42
N ASP A 491 -18.83 1.81 -2.29
CA ASP A 491 -17.49 1.28 -1.99
C ASP A 491 -16.85 2.00 -0.79
N ILE A 492 -16.88 3.35 -0.78
CA ILE A 492 -16.36 4.15 0.34
C ILE A 492 -17.13 3.85 1.64
N LEU A 493 -18.43 3.63 1.55
CA LEU A 493 -19.32 3.30 2.67
C LEU A 493 -19.42 1.80 2.96
N GLN A 494 -18.85 0.91 2.16
CA GLN A 494 -18.85 -0.55 2.35
C GLN A 494 -17.46 -1.07 2.74
N ASP A 495 -16.41 -0.25 2.64
CA ASP A 495 -15.07 -0.56 3.14
C ASP A 495 -15.00 -0.79 4.65
N GLY A 496 -16.07 -0.48 5.38
CA GLY A 496 -16.42 -1.12 6.64
C GLY A 496 -17.02 -2.51 6.40
N ASN A 497 -16.21 -3.46 5.91
CA ASN A 497 -16.50 -4.88 6.09
C ASN A 497 -16.96 -5.06 7.53
N SER A 498 -18.20 -5.53 7.70
CA SER A 498 -18.83 -5.94 8.95
C SER A 498 -17.85 -5.95 10.11
N LEU A 499 -17.90 -4.94 10.99
CA LEU A 499 -17.08 -4.85 12.21
C LEU A 499 -17.31 -6.02 13.19
N MET A 500 -18.11 -7.00 12.76
CA MET A 500 -18.22 -8.37 13.24
C MET A 500 -16.87 -9.10 13.16
N ASN A 501 -15.89 -8.67 13.95
CA ASN A 501 -14.90 -9.59 14.51
C ASN A 501 -15.66 -10.65 15.33
N GLU A 502 -15.09 -11.84 15.54
CA GLU A 502 -15.74 -12.92 16.32
C GLU A 502 -16.14 -12.48 17.76
N ASP A 503 -15.56 -11.40 18.26
CA ASP A 503 -15.86 -10.80 19.57
C ASP A 503 -16.97 -9.73 19.55
N TRP A 504 -17.33 -9.17 18.38
CA TRP A 504 -18.40 -8.16 18.26
C TRP A 504 -19.73 -8.86 18.15
N LYS A 505 -20.51 -8.84 19.24
CA LYS A 505 -21.78 -9.55 19.32
C LYS A 505 -22.90 -8.64 18.83
N GLN A 506 -24.02 -9.25 18.45
CA GLN A 506 -25.24 -8.51 18.12
C GLN A 506 -25.64 -7.51 19.23
N GLY A 507 -25.36 -7.83 20.51
CA GLY A 507 -25.62 -6.91 21.62
C GLY A 507 -24.75 -5.64 21.62
N ASP A 508 -23.54 -5.70 21.06
CA ASP A 508 -22.66 -4.53 20.90
C ASP A 508 -23.17 -3.64 19.75
N GLU A 509 -23.62 -4.26 18.66
CA GLU A 509 -24.29 -3.59 17.54
C GLU A 509 -25.58 -2.90 18.01
N ASP A 510 -26.44 -3.62 18.73
CA ASP A 510 -27.67 -3.07 19.31
C ASP A 510 -27.35 -1.93 20.30
N GLY A 511 -26.24 -2.03 21.02
CA GLY A 511 -25.75 -0.99 21.92
C GLY A 511 -25.25 0.27 21.20
N VAL A 512 -24.54 0.10 20.08
CA VAL A 512 -24.15 1.20 19.17
C VAL A 512 -25.38 1.85 18.57
N GLU A 513 -26.30 1.05 18.02
CA GLU A 513 -27.54 1.55 17.41
C GLU A 513 -28.40 2.26 18.44
N ALA A 514 -28.56 1.73 19.65
CA ALA A 514 -29.29 2.41 20.73
C ALA A 514 -28.62 3.72 21.18
N ARG A 515 -27.29 3.84 21.11
CA ARG A 515 -26.57 5.11 21.35
C ARG A 515 -26.78 6.09 20.19
N TRP A 516 -26.75 5.59 18.96
CA TRP A 516 -27.04 6.38 17.76
C TRP A 516 -28.46 6.95 17.79
N GLN A 517 -29.45 6.09 18.04
CA GLN A 517 -30.87 6.42 18.18
C GLN A 517 -31.14 7.55 19.18
N ARG A 518 -30.36 7.60 20.27
CA ARG A 518 -30.49 8.63 21.32
C ARG A 518 -29.62 9.87 21.07
N SER A 519 -28.77 9.87 20.06
CA SER A 519 -27.80 10.96 19.83
C SER A 519 -28.46 12.21 19.23
N GLU A 520 -27.99 13.38 19.64
CA GLU A 520 -28.37 14.66 19.02
C GLU A 520 -27.97 14.72 17.54
N ARG A 521 -26.90 14.00 17.15
CA ARG A 521 -26.50 13.83 15.74
C ARG A 521 -27.60 13.12 14.94
N LYS A 522 -28.21 12.04 15.45
CA LYS A 522 -29.29 11.36 14.73
C LYS A 522 -30.50 12.26 14.51
N LYS A 523 -30.95 12.98 15.55
CA LYS A 523 -32.03 13.99 15.42
C LYS A 523 -31.76 15.02 14.33
N SER A 524 -30.49 15.25 14.04
CA SER A 524 -30.02 16.20 13.04
C SER A 524 -29.92 15.56 11.66
N SER A 525 -29.40 14.34 11.59
CA SER A 525 -29.35 13.50 10.39
C SER A 525 -30.76 13.16 9.87
N ASP A 526 -31.72 12.91 10.75
CA ASP A 526 -33.14 12.70 10.37
C ASP A 526 -33.77 13.90 9.68
N ARG A 527 -33.19 15.09 9.88
CA ARG A 527 -33.61 16.31 9.18
C ARG A 527 -32.88 16.50 7.85
N VAL A 528 -31.81 15.76 7.56
CA VAL A 528 -31.08 15.82 6.27
C VAL A 528 -31.93 15.18 5.17
N GLY A 529 -32.01 15.82 4.01
CA GLY A 529 -32.86 15.43 2.87
C GLY A 529 -34.32 15.91 2.99
N THR A 530 -34.77 16.27 4.18
CA THR A 530 -36.15 16.75 4.43
C THR A 530 -36.31 18.27 4.25
N ARG A 531 -35.21 19.03 4.11
CA ARG A 531 -35.24 20.50 4.05
C ARG A 531 -35.18 21.05 2.62
N GLY A 532 -35.36 20.19 1.61
CA GLY A 532 -35.32 20.57 0.20
C GLY A 532 -34.00 21.24 -0.17
N LYS A 533 -34.06 22.46 -0.75
CA LYS A 533 -32.88 23.22 -1.20
C LYS A 533 -31.92 23.63 -0.07
N ASN A 534 -32.33 23.56 1.19
CA ASN A 534 -31.45 23.89 2.32
C ASN A 534 -30.37 22.84 2.56
N ASP A 535 -30.53 21.62 2.01
CA ASP A 535 -29.52 20.56 2.09
C ASP A 535 -28.55 20.57 0.89
N ASP A 536 -28.78 21.43 -0.11
CA ASP A 536 -27.90 21.60 -1.27
C ASP A 536 -26.42 21.86 -0.90
N PRO A 537 -26.10 22.69 0.12
CA PRO A 537 -24.71 22.93 0.54
C PRO A 537 -24.05 21.67 1.09
N LEU A 538 -24.75 20.91 1.93
CA LEU A 538 -24.23 19.67 2.49
C LEU A 538 -24.05 18.62 1.39
N ARG A 539 -25.01 18.50 0.47
CA ARG A 539 -24.90 17.64 -0.72
C ARG A 539 -23.67 17.99 -1.56
N ASN A 540 -23.42 19.28 -1.77
CA ASN A 540 -22.25 19.76 -2.51
C ASN A 540 -20.94 19.41 -1.78
N LEU A 541 -20.91 19.56 -0.45
CA LEU A 541 -19.77 19.16 0.36
C LEU A 541 -19.48 17.65 0.23
N TRP A 542 -20.51 16.80 0.33
CA TRP A 542 -20.40 15.36 0.12
C TRP A 542 -19.79 15.03 -1.25
N ARG A 543 -20.32 15.61 -2.32
CA ARG A 543 -19.82 15.40 -3.69
C ARG A 543 -18.34 15.77 -3.80
N VAL A 544 -17.97 16.93 -3.28
CA VAL A 544 -16.59 17.43 -3.39
C VAL A 544 -15.62 16.59 -2.55
N CYS A 545 -15.95 16.27 -1.29
CA CYS A 545 -15.10 15.41 -0.45
C CYS A 545 -14.91 14.02 -1.07
N VAL A 546 -16.01 13.37 -1.47
CA VAL A 546 -15.96 12.02 -2.06
C VAL A 546 -15.22 12.04 -3.40
N ARG A 547 -15.42 13.07 -4.22
CA ARG A 547 -14.76 13.17 -5.52
C ARG A 547 -13.24 13.35 -5.40
N PHE A 548 -12.82 14.35 -4.65
CA PHE A 548 -11.43 14.81 -4.62
C PHE A 548 -10.57 14.07 -3.61
N PHE A 549 -11.17 13.71 -2.47
CA PHE A 549 -10.47 13.14 -1.33
C PHE A 549 -10.79 11.68 -1.08
N LYS A 550 -11.82 11.11 -1.75
CA LYS A 550 -12.30 9.74 -1.53
C LYS A 550 -12.69 9.49 -0.08
N GLN A 551 -13.20 10.52 0.58
CA GLN A 551 -13.58 10.53 1.99
C GLN A 551 -14.95 11.20 2.12
N THR A 552 -15.79 10.70 3.02
CA THR A 552 -17.06 11.34 3.36
C THR A 552 -16.81 12.52 4.30
N PRO A 553 -17.65 13.58 4.29
CA PRO A 553 -17.47 14.69 5.21
C PRO A 553 -17.47 14.29 6.69
N PRO A 554 -18.38 13.41 7.18
CA PRO A 554 -18.32 13.02 8.58
C PRO A 554 -17.02 12.28 8.92
N LEU A 555 -16.52 11.37 8.07
CA LEU A 555 -15.22 10.72 8.29
C LEU A 555 -14.06 11.72 8.24
N LEU A 556 -14.00 12.57 7.20
CA LEU A 556 -12.95 13.58 6.99
C LEU A 556 -12.83 14.55 8.18
N PHE A 557 -13.96 14.91 8.80
CA PHE A 557 -14.06 15.87 9.90
C PHE A 557 -14.47 15.23 11.24
N SER A 558 -14.13 13.94 11.42
CA SER A 558 -14.39 13.21 12.66
C SER A 558 -13.17 13.16 13.58
N PRO A 559 -13.38 12.78 14.86
CA PRO A 559 -12.30 12.43 15.77
C PRO A 559 -11.31 11.40 15.23
N PHE A 560 -11.69 10.57 14.25
CA PHE A 560 -10.78 9.66 13.55
C PHE A 560 -9.62 10.42 12.87
N ASN A 561 -9.95 11.53 12.20
CA ASN A 561 -8.97 12.47 11.63
C ASN A 561 -8.59 13.58 12.63
N ARG A 562 -8.87 13.38 13.92
CA ARG A 562 -8.63 14.33 15.02
C ARG A 562 -9.26 15.71 14.80
N LEU A 563 -10.31 15.81 13.98
CA LEU A 563 -11.01 17.06 13.73
C LEU A 563 -12.43 16.95 14.27
N GLN A 564 -12.96 18.05 14.78
CA GLN A 564 -14.37 18.16 15.11
C GLN A 564 -14.86 19.56 14.76
N PHE A 565 -15.85 19.65 13.89
CA PHE A 565 -16.48 20.93 13.61
C PHE A 565 -17.23 21.41 14.86
N VAL A 566 -16.95 22.65 15.27
CA VAL A 566 -17.66 23.35 16.35
C VAL A 566 -18.35 24.56 15.73
N PRO A 567 -19.69 24.62 15.69
CA PRO A 567 -20.39 25.78 15.17
C PRO A 567 -20.14 26.99 16.08
N ARG A 568 -20.09 28.17 15.46
CA ARG A 568 -20.07 29.43 16.22
C ARG A 568 -21.39 29.55 16.98
N THR A 569 -21.34 29.68 18.30
CA THR A 569 -22.52 29.95 19.13
C THR A 569 -22.99 31.38 18.88
N GLU A 570 -23.87 31.58 17.90
CA GLU A 570 -24.63 32.82 17.79
C GLU A 570 -25.70 32.86 18.88
N LYS A 571 -25.82 34.00 19.55
CA LYS A 571 -26.57 34.16 20.81
C LYS A 571 -28.08 33.92 20.72
N ASP A 572 -28.68 33.73 19.54
CA ASP A 572 -30.15 33.82 19.41
C ASP A 572 -30.84 32.93 18.37
N THR A 573 -30.22 31.85 17.87
CA THR A 573 -30.96 30.90 17.01
C THR A 573 -30.92 29.46 17.51
N ALA A 574 -32.13 28.94 17.71
CA ALA A 574 -32.44 27.65 18.28
C ALA A 574 -31.66 26.49 17.65
N VAL A 575 -30.93 25.75 18.50
CA VAL A 575 -30.62 24.33 18.36
C VAL A 575 -30.08 23.92 16.99
N PHE A 576 -29.01 24.58 16.53
CA PHE A 576 -28.05 23.85 15.69
C PHE A 576 -27.28 22.93 16.61
N THR A 577 -27.62 21.64 16.59
CA THR A 577 -26.78 20.63 17.21
C THR A 577 -25.40 20.75 16.59
N CYS A 578 -24.40 20.60 17.44
CA CYS A 578 -22.97 20.74 17.16
C CYS A 578 -22.38 19.68 16.23
N HIS A 579 -23.22 19.09 15.40
CA HIS A 579 -23.00 17.85 14.72
C HIS A 579 -23.29 17.93 13.22
N LEU A 580 -23.91 19.00 12.73
CA LEU A 580 -24.04 19.33 11.30
C LEU A 580 -23.21 20.58 10.99
N PHE A 581 -22.62 20.61 9.80
CA PHE A 581 -22.00 21.81 9.24
C PHE A 581 -23.06 22.89 9.00
N SER A 582 -22.74 24.16 9.27
CA SER A 582 -23.60 25.25 8.83
C SER A 582 -23.59 25.36 7.31
N LYS A 583 -24.59 26.01 6.71
CA LYS A 583 -24.65 26.24 5.26
C LYS A 583 -23.41 26.97 4.76
N GLU A 584 -22.98 27.97 5.52
CA GLU A 584 -21.80 28.78 5.25
C GLU A 584 -20.54 27.92 5.31
N ALA A 585 -20.41 27.06 6.33
CA ALA A 585 -19.27 26.16 6.48
C ALA A 585 -19.22 25.13 5.33
N CYS A 586 -20.36 24.52 4.96
CA CYS A 586 -20.43 23.60 3.83
C CYS A 586 -19.91 24.24 2.54
N ASN A 587 -20.35 25.46 2.25
CA ASN A 587 -19.94 26.16 1.04
C ASN A 587 -18.46 26.56 1.08
N ALA A 588 -18.00 27.13 2.19
CA ALA A 588 -16.61 27.55 2.35
C ALA A 588 -15.65 26.35 2.25
N ILE A 589 -15.96 25.24 2.92
CA ILE A 589 -15.15 24.02 2.86
C ILE A 589 -15.17 23.44 1.43
N ALA A 590 -16.34 23.36 0.79
CA ALA A 590 -16.42 22.83 -0.57
C ALA A 590 -15.65 23.70 -1.58
N ASP A 591 -15.75 25.02 -1.46
CA ASP A 591 -15.00 25.97 -2.28
C ASP A 591 -13.48 25.82 -2.07
N LEU A 592 -13.07 25.52 -0.83
CA LEU A 592 -11.67 25.30 -0.50
C LEU A 592 -11.14 23.96 -1.03
N ILE A 593 -11.88 22.85 -0.88
CA ILE A 593 -11.41 21.49 -1.27
C ILE A 593 -11.13 21.38 -2.77
N VAL A 594 -11.90 22.08 -3.62
CA VAL A 594 -11.68 22.04 -5.08
C VAL A 594 -10.38 22.73 -5.51
N HIS A 595 -9.73 23.48 -4.61
CA HIS A 595 -8.52 24.21 -4.91
C HIS A 595 -7.34 23.26 -5.22
N PRO A 596 -6.55 23.50 -6.30
CA PRO A 596 -5.48 22.59 -6.71
C PRO A 596 -4.29 22.52 -5.75
N ILE A 597 -4.17 23.46 -4.81
CA ILE A 597 -3.07 23.50 -3.81
C ILE A 597 -2.97 22.22 -2.97
N TRP A 598 -4.08 21.50 -2.78
CA TRP A 598 -4.11 20.26 -2.00
C TRP A 598 -3.54 19.06 -2.74
N GLN A 599 -3.26 19.19 -4.04
CA GLN A 599 -2.74 18.12 -4.90
C GLN A 599 -3.54 16.81 -4.84
N GLN A 600 -4.85 16.89 -4.56
CA GLN A 600 -5.74 15.74 -4.42
C GLN A 600 -5.43 14.86 -3.20
N ASP A 601 -4.73 15.37 -2.20
CA ASP A 601 -4.41 14.65 -0.98
C ASP A 601 -5.08 15.32 0.22
N HIS A 602 -6.07 14.62 0.77
CA HIS A 602 -6.86 15.09 1.91
C HIS A 602 -5.99 15.34 3.15
N ARG A 603 -4.83 14.70 3.26
CA ARG A 603 -3.92 14.88 4.40
C ARG A 603 -3.36 16.29 4.44
N HIS A 604 -3.02 16.90 3.29
CA HIS A 604 -2.56 18.29 3.27
C HIS A 604 -3.67 19.22 3.77
N PHE A 605 -4.90 19.03 3.29
CA PHE A 605 -6.05 19.80 3.73
C PHE A 605 -6.32 19.66 5.24
N VAL A 606 -6.36 18.42 5.74
CA VAL A 606 -6.57 18.11 7.17
C VAL A 606 -5.45 18.68 8.03
N ASN A 607 -4.18 18.56 7.60
CA ASN A 607 -3.04 19.09 8.33
C ASN A 607 -3.06 20.61 8.42
N VAL A 608 -3.38 21.29 7.31
CA VAL A 608 -3.50 22.75 7.28
C VAL A 608 -4.66 23.22 8.16
N LEU A 609 -5.80 22.54 8.11
CA LEU A 609 -6.96 22.85 8.96
C LEU A 609 -6.65 22.62 10.45
N THR A 610 -5.98 21.52 10.77
CA THR A 610 -5.50 21.19 12.12
C THR A 610 -4.57 22.27 12.65
N TYR A 611 -3.58 22.67 11.85
CA TYR A 611 -2.65 23.74 12.20
C TYR A 611 -3.36 25.07 12.44
N THR A 612 -4.26 25.46 11.54
CA THR A 612 -5.03 26.71 11.63
C THR A 612 -5.88 26.75 12.90
N ALA A 613 -6.62 25.68 13.18
CA ALA A 613 -7.45 25.59 14.37
C ALA A 613 -6.62 25.54 15.66
N ASN A 614 -5.45 24.88 15.64
CA ASN A 614 -4.54 24.86 16.78
C ASN A 614 -3.96 26.25 17.07
N LEU A 615 -3.57 27.00 16.04
CA LEU A 615 -3.16 28.41 16.19
C LEU A 615 -4.23 29.26 16.88
N ARG A 616 -5.51 29.05 16.54
CA ARG A 616 -6.63 29.77 17.16
C ARG A 616 -6.82 29.37 18.63
N VAL A 617 -7.02 28.08 18.89
CA VAL A 617 -7.45 27.58 20.22
C VAL A 617 -6.30 27.59 21.22
N GLY A 618 -5.10 27.38 20.73
CA GLY A 618 -3.97 26.90 21.50
C GLY A 618 -2.69 27.64 21.25
N GLY A 619 -2.73 28.86 20.69
CA GLY A 619 -1.54 29.54 20.16
C GLY A 619 -0.30 29.49 21.05
N THR A 620 -0.44 29.35 22.38
CA THR A 620 0.62 29.24 23.39
C THR A 620 0.62 27.93 24.18
N THR A 621 -0.17 26.93 23.83
CA THR A 621 -0.29 25.67 24.58
C THR A 621 0.20 24.51 23.72
N ASN A 622 1.12 23.70 24.24
CA ASN A 622 1.64 22.56 23.52
C ASN A 622 0.67 21.40 23.64
N PHE A 623 -0.19 21.25 22.65
CA PHE A 623 -1.05 20.09 22.64
C PHE A 623 -0.27 18.81 22.30
N HIS A 624 0.93 18.84 21.69
CA HIS A 624 1.78 17.72 21.17
C HIS A 624 1.44 17.21 19.74
N TRP A 625 0.89 18.06 18.87
CA TRP A 625 -0.14 17.61 17.90
C TRP A 625 0.15 17.71 16.41
N LEU A 626 1.40 17.88 16.02
CA LEU A 626 1.77 17.85 14.61
C LEU A 626 2.70 16.66 14.33
N PRO A 627 2.23 15.41 14.33
CA PRO A 627 2.88 14.46 13.45
C PRO A 627 2.47 14.91 12.05
N LEU A 628 3.28 15.75 11.42
CA LEU A 628 3.29 15.94 9.97
C LEU A 628 4.15 14.78 9.44
N PRO A 629 3.65 13.53 9.47
CA PRO A 629 4.48 12.32 9.50
C PRO A 629 5.09 12.04 8.11
N HIS A 630 4.69 12.83 7.12
CA HIS A 630 4.96 12.64 5.70
C HIS A 630 5.60 13.87 5.06
N VAL A 631 5.91 14.92 5.83
CA VAL A 631 6.38 16.15 5.23
C VAL A 631 7.90 16.12 5.10
N VAL A 632 8.35 16.13 3.84
CA VAL A 632 9.77 16.20 3.45
C VAL A 632 10.38 17.56 3.84
N CYS A 633 9.54 18.56 4.14
CA CYS A 633 9.90 19.91 4.55
C CYS A 633 10.78 19.92 5.82
N PRO A 634 12.04 20.40 5.71
CA PRO A 634 12.95 20.54 6.83
C PRO A 634 12.40 21.47 7.93
N VAL A 635 11.70 22.55 7.56
CA VAL A 635 11.10 23.51 8.48
C VAL A 635 10.10 22.84 9.41
N LEU A 636 9.16 22.10 8.83
CA LEU A 636 8.11 21.43 9.59
C LEU A 636 8.67 20.28 10.44
N ARG A 637 9.76 19.63 10.00
CA ARG A 637 10.49 18.67 10.82
C ARG A 637 11.16 19.33 12.01
N SER A 638 11.80 20.48 11.81
CA SER A 638 12.43 21.28 12.86
C SER A 638 11.39 21.79 13.87
N LEU A 639 10.26 22.33 13.40
CA LEU A 639 9.14 22.73 14.24
C LEU A 639 8.63 21.57 15.08
N ASN A 640 8.41 20.39 14.47
CA ASN A 640 7.95 19.21 15.21
C ASN A 640 8.97 18.73 16.25
N ALA A 641 10.27 18.79 15.94
CA ALA A 641 11.32 18.46 16.91
C ALA A 641 11.30 19.43 18.10
N THR A 642 11.16 20.74 17.84
CA THR A 642 11.03 21.76 18.88
C THR A 642 9.79 21.53 19.75
N LEU A 643 8.63 21.28 19.14
CA LEU A 643 7.40 20.99 19.88
C LEU A 643 7.48 19.67 20.66
N ALA A 644 8.24 18.67 20.19
CA ALA A 644 8.42 17.41 20.91
C ALA A 644 9.35 17.54 22.14
N LEU A 645 10.25 18.53 22.16
CA LEU A 645 11.15 18.79 23.29
C LEU A 645 10.49 19.59 24.41
N LEU A 646 9.44 20.37 24.09
CA LEU A 646 8.71 21.19 25.04
C LEU A 646 7.64 20.32 25.72
N ASN A 647 7.97 19.68 26.84
CA ASN A 647 7.03 18.82 27.57
C ASN A 647 5.96 19.60 28.37
N ASP A 648 6.08 20.93 28.44
CA ASP A 648 5.16 21.78 29.20
C ASP A 648 3.87 22.05 28.40
N GLU A 649 2.73 22.07 29.10
CA GLU A 649 1.45 22.49 28.49
C GLU A 649 1.55 23.92 27.95
N ASP A 650 2.38 24.79 28.53
CA ASP A 650 2.58 26.16 28.05
C ASP A 650 3.86 26.28 27.20
N LEU A 651 3.71 26.72 25.95
CA LEU A 651 4.80 27.01 25.05
C LEU A 651 5.45 28.36 25.41
N PRO A 652 6.79 28.47 25.35
CA PRO A 652 7.51 29.72 25.62
C PRO A 652 7.23 30.80 24.58
N LYS A 653 6.76 30.40 23.39
CA LYS A 653 6.43 31.26 22.25
C LYS A 653 5.20 30.68 21.56
N THR A 654 4.53 31.52 20.76
CA THR A 654 3.40 31.02 19.99
C THR A 654 3.84 29.98 18.96
N ILE A 655 2.95 29.05 18.58
CA ILE A 655 3.23 28.07 17.51
C ILE A 655 3.68 28.80 16.23
N HIS A 656 3.10 29.96 15.92
CA HIS A 656 3.52 30.80 14.80
C HIS A 656 4.98 31.25 14.93
N GLN A 657 5.38 31.81 16.08
CA GLN A 657 6.76 32.23 16.32
C GLN A 657 7.75 31.07 16.25
N LEU A 658 7.37 29.90 16.80
CA LEU A 658 8.19 28.69 16.70
C LEU A 658 8.33 28.21 15.25
N HIS A 659 7.27 28.37 14.43
CA HIS A 659 7.33 28.07 13.01
C HIS A 659 8.29 29.00 12.27
N LEU A 660 8.22 30.31 12.50
CA LEU A 660 9.17 31.27 11.94
C LEU A 660 10.61 30.95 12.32
N GLU A 661 10.87 30.58 13.58
CA GLU A 661 12.21 30.19 14.04
C GLU A 661 12.73 28.92 13.35
N ALA A 662 11.85 27.92 13.18
CA ALA A 662 12.17 26.73 12.43
C ALA A 662 12.46 27.02 10.95
N ASP A 663 11.77 28.02 10.39
CA ASP A 663 11.94 28.45 8.99
C ASP A 663 13.28 29.15 8.78
N TYR A 664 13.59 30.14 9.63
CA TYR A 664 14.90 30.81 9.61
C TYR A 664 16.06 29.82 9.79
N ALA A 665 15.94 28.89 10.74
CA ALA A 665 16.95 27.87 10.94
C ALA A 665 17.12 26.99 9.69
N ALA A 666 16.04 26.56 9.05
CA ALA A 666 16.13 25.74 7.84
C ALA A 666 16.76 26.48 6.65
N ILE A 667 16.46 27.76 6.48
CA ILE A 667 17.03 28.62 5.43
C ILE A 667 18.55 28.73 5.61
N GLU A 668 19.02 28.92 6.84
CA GLU A 668 20.46 28.97 7.17
C GLU A 668 21.19 27.66 6.81
N TYR A 669 20.53 26.50 6.91
CA TYR A 669 21.15 25.20 6.69
C TYR A 669 21.06 24.67 5.24
N GLN A 670 19.99 24.96 4.47
CA GLN A 670 19.71 24.25 3.20
C GLN A 670 19.30 25.13 2.01
N GLY A 671 19.26 26.46 2.16
CA GLY A 671 19.23 27.41 1.04
C GLY A 671 17.92 27.59 0.27
N GLU A 672 16.95 26.66 0.31
CA GLU A 672 15.64 26.86 -0.35
C GLU A 672 14.45 26.74 0.62
N PRO A 673 13.60 27.78 0.73
CA PRO A 673 12.38 27.76 1.56
C PRO A 673 11.35 26.78 0.97
N SER A 674 10.58 26.15 1.84
CA SER A 674 9.51 25.26 1.42
C SER A 674 8.25 26.05 1.17
N PHE A 675 7.75 26.06 -0.07
CA PHE A 675 6.47 26.70 -0.42
C PHE A 675 5.32 26.34 0.54
N PHE A 676 5.26 25.07 0.97
CA PHE A 676 4.23 24.62 1.90
C PHE A 676 4.42 25.19 3.32
N SER A 677 5.67 25.43 3.74
CA SER A 677 6.01 26.16 4.97
C SER A 677 5.55 27.61 4.87
N ASP A 678 5.94 28.32 3.80
CA ASP A 678 5.57 29.72 3.57
C ASP A 678 4.05 29.91 3.55
N PHE A 679 3.35 28.97 2.90
CA PHE A 679 1.89 28.93 2.90
C PHE A 679 1.30 28.84 4.31
N MET A 680 1.85 27.96 5.14
CA MET A 680 1.40 27.77 6.52
C MET A 680 1.75 28.96 7.41
N ILE A 681 2.88 29.62 7.18
CA ILE A 681 3.27 30.86 7.87
C ILE A 681 2.27 31.98 7.51
N SER A 682 1.92 32.15 6.23
CA SER A 682 0.93 33.16 5.85
C SER A 682 -0.45 32.89 6.43
N ILE A 683 -0.88 31.63 6.56
CA ILE A 683 -2.10 31.31 7.29
C ILE A 683 -2.01 31.83 8.73
N ALA A 684 -0.86 31.66 9.38
CA ALA A 684 -0.66 32.10 10.75
C ALA A 684 -0.75 33.63 10.90
N ASP A 685 -0.42 34.41 9.86
CA ASP A 685 -0.63 35.86 9.83
C ASP A 685 -2.12 36.27 9.87
N TYR A 686 -3.00 35.43 9.30
CA TYR A 686 -4.45 35.69 9.29
C TYR A 686 -5.19 35.15 10.52
N VAL A 687 -4.60 34.19 11.25
CA VAL A 687 -5.24 33.58 12.41
C VAL A 687 -5.13 34.49 13.63
N THR A 688 -6.28 34.83 14.22
CA THR A 688 -6.34 35.51 15.50
C THR A 688 -6.43 34.48 16.63
N VAL A 689 -5.46 34.49 17.54
CA VAL A 689 -5.46 33.63 18.74
C VAL A 689 -6.67 33.97 19.62
N GLU A 690 -7.47 32.96 19.95
CA GLU A 690 -8.66 33.11 20.78
C GLU A 690 -8.26 33.16 22.25
N LYS A 691 -8.46 34.32 22.89
CA LYS A 691 -8.04 34.55 24.29
C LYS A 691 -8.77 33.68 25.31
N SER A 692 -9.92 33.13 24.93
CA SER A 692 -10.78 32.35 25.82
C SER A 692 -11.57 31.31 25.03
N PRO A 693 -10.92 30.20 24.61
CA PRO A 693 -11.60 29.08 23.96
C PRO A 693 -12.72 28.54 24.86
N THR A 694 -13.77 27.99 24.27
CA THR A 694 -14.88 27.44 25.06
C THR A 694 -14.42 26.22 25.86
N SER A 695 -15.04 25.96 27.02
CA SER A 695 -14.71 24.77 27.84
C SER A 695 -14.84 23.46 27.06
N ARG A 696 -15.76 23.42 26.09
CA ARG A 696 -15.94 22.29 25.19
C ARG A 696 -14.77 22.13 24.22
N GLU A 697 -14.26 23.21 23.65
CA GLU A 697 -13.09 23.15 22.77
C GLU A 697 -11.87 22.67 23.55
N LEU A 698 -11.64 23.20 24.76
CA LEU A 698 -10.58 22.73 25.64
C LEU A 698 -10.75 21.25 26.01
N GLN A 699 -11.98 20.78 26.21
CA GLN A 699 -12.24 19.35 26.47
C GLN A 699 -11.94 18.49 25.24
N LEU A 700 -12.34 18.90 24.04
CA LEU A 700 -12.00 18.20 22.80
C LEU A 700 -10.47 18.14 22.62
N MET A 701 -9.80 19.26 22.91
CA MET A 701 -8.34 19.31 22.91
C MET A 701 -7.76 18.29 23.90
N ARG A 702 -8.23 18.22 25.15
CA ARG A 702 -7.75 17.18 26.09
C ARG A 702 -7.94 15.74 25.62
N HIS A 703 -8.86 15.50 24.68
CA HIS A 703 -9.13 14.18 24.10
C HIS A 703 -8.45 13.93 22.75
N ASN A 704 -7.43 14.70 22.37
CA ASN A 704 -6.77 14.56 21.07
C ASN A 704 -7.66 14.90 19.85
N ILE A 705 -8.65 15.78 20.01
CA ILE A 705 -9.57 16.23 18.96
C ILE A 705 -9.47 17.75 18.80
N ILE A 706 -9.02 18.22 17.63
CA ILE A 706 -8.90 19.64 17.30
C ILE A 706 -10.29 20.18 16.90
N PRO A 707 -10.83 21.13 17.68
CA PRO A 707 -12.07 21.77 17.31
C PRO A 707 -11.80 22.87 16.29
N PHE A 708 -12.37 22.74 15.09
CA PHE A 708 -12.26 23.77 14.06
C PHE A 708 -13.60 24.48 13.82
N ARG A 709 -13.52 25.74 13.41
CA ARG A 709 -14.65 26.63 13.12
C ARG A 709 -14.59 27.12 11.68
N ILE A 710 -15.66 27.76 11.22
CA ILE A 710 -15.69 28.41 9.90
C ILE A 710 -14.61 29.50 9.76
N THR A 711 -14.29 30.21 10.84
CA THR A 711 -13.24 31.24 10.84
C THR A 711 -11.87 30.67 10.50
N ASP A 712 -11.61 29.41 10.84
CA ASP A 712 -10.34 28.74 10.52
C ASP A 712 -10.28 28.49 9.00
N VAL A 713 -11.38 28.03 8.40
CA VAL A 713 -11.52 27.84 6.94
C VAL A 713 -11.35 29.18 6.20
N GLU A 714 -11.93 30.26 6.72
CA GLU A 714 -11.79 31.61 6.15
C GLU A 714 -10.36 32.14 6.21
N CYS A 715 -9.58 31.83 7.25
CA CYS A 715 -8.17 32.20 7.32
C CYS A 715 -7.34 31.48 6.25
N ILE A 716 -7.60 30.19 6.03
CA ILE A 716 -6.95 29.43 4.96
C ILE A 716 -7.29 30.01 3.59
N GLN A 717 -8.57 30.34 3.36
CA GLN A 717 -9.00 30.98 2.11
C GLN A 717 -8.27 32.31 1.88
N LYS A 718 -8.19 33.18 2.89
CA LYS A 718 -7.47 34.46 2.78
C LYS A 718 -5.99 34.28 2.48
N ALA A 719 -5.34 33.27 3.08
CA ALA A 719 -3.95 32.96 2.80
C ALA A 719 -3.75 32.52 1.34
N ILE A 720 -4.59 31.63 0.82
CA ILE A 720 -4.54 31.22 -0.60
C ILE A 720 -4.77 32.42 -1.52
N ASP A 721 -5.79 33.23 -1.24
CA ASP A 721 -6.12 34.42 -2.03
C ASP A 721 -4.98 35.47 -1.96
N GLY A 722 -4.28 35.57 -0.82
CA GLY A 722 -3.08 36.41 -0.66
C GLY A 722 -1.89 35.89 -1.47
N PHE A 723 -1.64 34.58 -1.45
CA PHE A 723 -0.60 33.94 -2.27
C PHE A 723 -0.85 34.07 -3.77
N ALA A 724 -2.12 34.02 -4.18
CA ALA A 724 -2.51 34.25 -5.57
C ALA A 724 -2.12 35.65 -6.07
N TYR A 725 -2.00 36.62 -5.16
CA TYR A 725 -1.57 37.98 -5.48
C TYR A 725 -0.04 38.13 -5.51
N SER A 726 0.69 37.39 -4.67
CA SER A 726 2.14 37.61 -4.47
C SER A 726 3.05 36.77 -5.36
N ASP A 727 2.63 35.60 -5.84
CA ASP A 727 3.50 34.70 -6.61
C ASP A 727 2.93 34.27 -7.98
N VAL A 728 3.43 34.91 -9.03
CA VAL A 728 3.07 34.64 -10.44
C VAL A 728 3.63 33.29 -10.93
N ARG A 729 4.64 32.72 -10.25
CA ARG A 729 5.45 31.61 -10.80
C ARG A 729 4.74 30.26 -10.77
N LEU A 730 3.76 30.06 -9.90
CA LEU A 730 3.28 28.70 -9.62
C LEU A 730 2.13 28.22 -10.52
N GLY A 731 1.42 29.09 -11.25
CA GLY A 731 0.20 28.68 -11.97
C GLY A 731 -0.94 28.14 -11.06
N VAL A 732 -0.67 28.02 -9.74
CA VAL A 732 -1.59 27.65 -8.65
C VAL A 732 -2.17 28.89 -7.94
N GLY A 733 -1.59 30.09 -8.17
CA GLY A 733 -2.00 31.36 -7.58
C GLY A 733 -3.32 31.89 -8.15
N ARG A 734 -4.43 31.24 -7.84
CA ARG A 734 -5.77 31.67 -8.27
C ARG A 734 -6.68 31.77 -7.06
N TYR A 735 -7.57 32.75 -7.08
CA TYR A 735 -8.52 32.95 -6.00
C TYR A 735 -9.40 31.71 -5.80
N VAL A 736 -9.61 31.32 -4.55
CA VAL A 736 -10.44 30.15 -4.17
C VAL A 736 -11.82 30.25 -4.82
N LYS A 737 -12.41 31.46 -4.79
CA LYS A 737 -13.71 31.73 -5.39
C LYS A 737 -13.73 31.51 -6.90
N ALA A 738 -12.70 31.96 -7.62
CA ALA A 738 -12.64 31.82 -9.07
C ALA A 738 -12.50 30.34 -9.49
N VAL A 739 -11.70 29.55 -8.76
CA VAL A 739 -11.60 28.10 -8.97
C VAL A 739 -12.94 27.41 -8.69
N SER A 740 -13.60 27.77 -7.60
CA SER A 740 -14.92 27.22 -7.27
C SER A 740 -16.00 27.59 -8.29
N ASP A 741 -16.02 28.83 -8.77
CA ASP A 741 -16.98 29.29 -9.77
C ASP A 741 -16.76 28.56 -11.11
N ALA A 742 -15.51 28.37 -11.55
CA ALA A 742 -15.19 27.52 -12.70
C ALA A 742 -15.64 26.06 -12.52
N PHE A 743 -15.47 25.50 -11.31
CA PHE A 743 -15.98 24.16 -10.99
C PHE A 743 -17.51 24.10 -11.03
N LYS A 744 -18.20 25.14 -10.55
CA LYS A 744 -19.67 25.24 -10.57
C LYS A 744 -20.22 25.32 -11.99
N VAL A 745 -19.53 25.99 -12.91
CA VAL A 745 -19.88 26.07 -14.34
C VAL A 745 -19.79 24.69 -15.02
N LEU A 746 -18.81 23.88 -14.63
CA LEU A 746 -18.54 22.56 -15.22
C LEU A 746 -19.33 21.40 -14.57
N LYS A 747 -20.28 21.71 -13.68
CA LYS A 747 -21.05 20.70 -12.93
C LYS A 747 -21.74 19.71 -13.88
N ARG A 748 -21.53 18.42 -13.61
CA ARG A 748 -22.25 17.29 -14.20
C ARG A 748 -23.25 16.73 -13.18
N ASP A 749 -24.27 16.02 -13.64
CA ASP A 749 -25.22 15.34 -12.76
C ASP A 749 -24.49 14.26 -11.95
N GLU A 750 -24.36 14.47 -10.63
CA GLU A 750 -23.53 13.67 -9.72
C GLU A 750 -24.32 13.22 -8.47
N VAL A 751 -24.00 12.04 -7.96
CA VAL A 751 -24.55 11.44 -6.73
C VAL A 751 -23.83 12.04 -5.50
N PRO A 752 -24.45 12.23 -4.32
CA PRO A 752 -25.83 11.88 -3.99
C PRO A 752 -26.87 12.80 -4.63
N ALA A 753 -28.00 12.22 -5.06
CA ALA A 753 -29.23 12.98 -5.32
C ALA A 753 -29.88 13.43 -4.00
N THR A 754 -30.87 14.33 -4.07
CA THR A 754 -31.49 14.95 -2.89
C THR A 754 -32.12 13.93 -1.93
N ASP A 755 -32.72 12.88 -2.48
CA ASP A 755 -33.35 11.77 -1.78
C ASP A 755 -32.34 10.78 -1.19
N GLN A 756 -31.15 10.65 -1.78
CA GLN A 756 -30.12 9.69 -1.35
C GLN A 756 -29.22 10.20 -0.22
N LEU A 757 -29.14 11.52 -0.02
CA LEU A 757 -28.24 12.13 0.98
C LEU A 757 -28.53 11.64 2.42
N ARG A 758 -29.80 11.38 2.73
CA ARG A 758 -30.22 10.90 4.05
C ARG A 758 -29.68 9.49 4.34
N GLU A 759 -29.71 8.61 3.35
CA GLU A 759 -29.24 7.22 3.46
C GLU A 759 -27.72 7.18 3.66
N PHE A 760 -26.97 7.99 2.93
CA PHE A 760 -25.51 8.03 3.07
C PHE A 760 -25.03 8.67 4.38
N ASP A 761 -25.67 9.73 4.84
CA ASP A 761 -25.34 10.36 6.13
C ASP A 761 -25.61 9.41 7.31
N PHE A 762 -26.57 8.50 7.15
CA PHE A 762 -26.87 7.43 8.10
C PHE A 762 -25.78 6.34 8.08
N SER A 763 -25.50 5.74 6.91
CA SER A 763 -24.55 4.61 6.77
C SER A 763 -23.11 4.96 7.19
N ASP A 764 -22.64 6.17 6.86
CA ASP A 764 -21.29 6.62 7.22
C ASP A 764 -21.11 6.76 8.75
N ARG A 765 -22.19 7.13 9.45
CA ARG A 765 -22.11 7.37 10.88
C ARG A 765 -22.11 6.08 11.69
N GLU A 766 -22.87 5.07 11.29
CA GLU A 766 -22.77 3.73 11.88
C GLU A 766 -21.30 3.26 11.89
N GLN A 767 -20.58 3.43 10.78
CA GLN A 767 -19.17 3.09 10.71
C GLN A 767 -18.29 3.86 11.70
N THR A 768 -18.40 5.19 11.73
CA THR A 768 -17.57 6.00 12.62
C THR A 768 -17.88 5.77 14.12
N VAL A 769 -19.12 5.43 14.49
CA VAL A 769 -19.47 5.11 15.88
C VAL A 769 -18.90 3.74 16.26
N SER A 770 -19.05 2.74 15.41
CA SER A 770 -18.50 1.40 15.64
C SER A 770 -16.96 1.42 15.73
N GLN A 771 -16.29 2.26 14.94
CA GLN A 771 -14.84 2.48 15.07
C GLN A 771 -14.42 3.16 16.38
N SER A 772 -15.28 4.03 16.94
CA SER A 772 -14.99 4.77 18.19
C SER A 772 -15.31 3.99 19.48
N GLY A 773 -16.07 2.89 19.38
CA GLY A 773 -16.56 2.11 20.52
C GLY A 773 -15.54 1.19 21.18
N HIS A 774 -14.34 1.03 20.61
CA HIS A 774 -13.29 0.22 21.20
C HIS A 774 -12.64 0.93 22.40
N PRO A 775 -12.57 0.29 23.59
CA PRO A 775 -11.93 0.89 24.77
C PRO A 775 -10.47 1.24 24.47
N ALA A 776 -10.08 2.45 24.84
CA ALA A 776 -8.80 3.09 24.57
C ALA A 776 -7.59 2.25 25.03
N ARG A 777 -7.12 1.34 24.18
CA ARG A 777 -5.83 0.66 24.33
C ARG A 777 -4.86 0.89 23.16
N ASN A 778 -5.25 1.65 22.15
CA ASN A 778 -4.43 1.91 20.97
C ASN A 778 -4.34 3.43 20.68
N THR A 779 -3.38 4.12 21.28
CA THR A 779 -2.94 5.47 20.85
C THR A 779 -1.55 5.49 20.23
N GLU A 780 -0.92 4.33 20.01
CA GLU A 780 0.33 4.27 19.26
C GLU A 780 0.19 3.36 18.04
N ARG A 781 0.57 3.94 16.88
CA ARG A 781 0.67 3.35 15.53
C ARG A 781 -0.64 3.13 14.77
N VAL A 782 -0.97 4.16 13.99
CA VAL A 782 -1.71 3.99 12.74
C VAL A 782 -0.97 4.77 11.65
N ASP A 783 -0.13 4.07 10.88
CA ASP A 783 0.47 4.54 9.63
C ASP A 783 0.04 3.57 8.53
N HIS A 784 -0.94 3.92 7.69
CA HIS A 784 -1.17 3.20 6.43
C HIS A 784 -1.63 4.09 5.27
N GLN A 785 -0.71 4.17 4.29
CA GLN A 785 -0.85 4.06 2.84
C GLN A 785 -2.12 4.60 2.15
N SER A 786 -1.98 5.77 1.55
CA SER A 786 -2.66 6.15 0.30
C SER A 786 -1.60 6.62 -0.70
N ARG A 787 -1.35 5.82 -1.76
CA ARG A 787 -0.42 6.15 -2.84
C ARG A 787 -1.17 6.83 -3.98
N SER A 788 -1.09 8.16 -4.06
CA SER A 788 -1.35 8.92 -5.28
C SER A 788 0.00 9.42 -5.81
N ARG A 789 0.44 8.94 -6.99
CA ARG A 789 1.64 9.43 -7.67
C ARG A 789 1.20 10.37 -8.79
N ARG A 790 1.63 11.64 -8.72
CA ARG A 790 1.76 12.52 -9.89
C ARG A 790 3.24 12.73 -10.25
N PRO A 791 3.57 12.92 -11.54
CA PRO A 791 4.93 13.14 -12.02
C PRO A 791 5.29 14.64 -12.06
N SER A 792 6.58 14.95 -11.85
CA SER A 792 7.16 16.28 -12.08
C SER A 792 7.60 16.44 -13.53
N LEU A 793 7.51 17.67 -14.04
CA LEU A 793 7.92 18.07 -15.38
C LEU A 793 8.42 19.51 -15.31
N GLU A 794 9.71 19.70 -15.59
CA GLU A 794 10.36 20.90 -16.15
C GLU A 794 11.78 20.45 -16.56
N SER A 795 12.36 20.81 -17.71
CA SER A 795 12.41 22.12 -18.32
C SER A 795 12.68 22.07 -19.84
N ARG A 796 12.26 23.14 -20.51
CA ARG A 796 12.36 23.43 -21.95
C ARG A 796 13.70 24.08 -22.33
N ARG A 797 14.18 23.77 -23.55
CA ARG A 797 14.95 24.60 -24.53
C ARG A 797 15.01 23.73 -25.82
N SER A 798 14.78 24.13 -27.07
CA SER A 798 14.58 25.38 -27.81
C SER A 798 13.81 25.04 -29.11
N ARG A 799 13.00 25.95 -29.64
CA ARG A 799 12.30 25.81 -30.95
C ARG A 799 13.14 26.37 -32.10
N SER A 800 13.12 25.67 -33.24
CA SER A 800 13.32 26.21 -34.59
C SER A 800 12.24 25.65 -35.54
N PRO A 801 11.83 26.38 -36.60
CA PRO A 801 10.60 26.12 -37.37
C PRO A 801 10.80 25.14 -38.55
N PRO A 802 9.70 24.58 -39.15
CA PRO A 802 9.81 23.59 -40.23
C PRO A 802 9.83 24.24 -41.62
N PRO A 803 10.35 23.56 -42.66
CA PRO A 803 10.00 23.86 -44.03
C PRO A 803 8.89 22.94 -44.56
N VAL A 804 8.18 23.53 -45.51
CA VAL A 804 7.09 23.03 -46.35
C VAL A 804 7.60 22.04 -47.41
N SER A 805 6.66 21.22 -47.93
CA SER A 805 6.64 20.44 -49.19
C SER A 805 6.67 18.92 -48.93
N GLU A 806 6.04 18.03 -49.70
CA GLU A 806 5.08 18.08 -50.80
C GLU A 806 4.59 16.62 -50.97
N SER A 807 3.32 16.45 -51.32
CA SER A 807 2.80 15.46 -52.27
C SER A 807 3.51 14.10 -52.44
N ARG A 808 2.83 12.99 -52.09
CA ARG A 808 2.56 11.93 -53.08
C ARG A 808 1.47 10.92 -52.70
N SER A 809 0.68 10.67 -53.73
CA SER A 809 -0.46 9.77 -53.91
C SER A 809 -0.15 8.29 -53.72
N GLY A 810 -1.12 7.54 -53.19
CA GLY A 810 -1.17 6.08 -53.28
C GLY A 810 -2.58 5.55 -52.98
N ALA A 811 -3.40 5.40 -54.01
CA ALA A 811 -4.78 4.93 -53.93
C ALA A 811 -4.86 3.40 -53.90
N ILE A 812 -5.59 2.81 -52.95
CA ILE A 812 -6.20 1.47 -53.10
C ILE A 812 -7.63 1.46 -52.51
N LYS A 813 -8.49 0.77 -53.26
CA LYS A 813 -9.96 0.72 -53.32
C LYS A 813 -10.66 0.21 -52.04
N ARG A 814 -11.85 0.75 -51.74
CA ARG A 814 -12.91 0.12 -50.93
C ARG A 814 -14.23 0.09 -51.71
N PRO A 815 -15.05 -0.97 -51.61
CA PRO A 815 -16.35 -1.03 -52.24
C PRO A 815 -17.44 -0.36 -51.39
N SER A 816 -18.39 0.22 -52.12
CA SER A 816 -19.54 1.03 -51.74
C SER A 816 -20.80 0.21 -51.49
N PHE A 817 -21.69 0.70 -50.62
CA PHE A 817 -23.16 0.49 -50.65
C PHE A 817 -23.86 1.61 -49.83
N PRO A 818 -25.16 1.90 -50.05
CA PRO A 818 -25.63 3.26 -50.31
C PRO A 818 -26.47 3.88 -49.18
N LYS A 819 -26.44 5.22 -49.14
CA LYS A 819 -27.39 6.09 -48.44
C LYS A 819 -28.75 6.09 -49.16
N LEU A 820 -29.83 6.31 -48.42
CA LEU A 820 -30.81 7.37 -48.71
C LEU A 820 -31.71 7.62 -47.47
N ILE A 821 -31.66 8.85 -46.97
CA ILE A 821 -32.67 9.50 -46.11
C ILE A 821 -33.53 10.37 -47.06
N PRO A 822 -34.76 10.73 -46.71
CA PRO A 822 -34.98 12.17 -46.56
C PRO A 822 -35.80 12.56 -45.33
N ALA A 823 -35.45 13.74 -44.83
CA ALA A 823 -36.06 14.47 -43.73
C ALA A 823 -37.36 15.19 -44.15
N ALA A 824 -38.22 15.52 -43.18
CA ALA A 824 -39.00 16.75 -43.23
C ALA A 824 -39.42 17.24 -41.83
N ARG A 825 -39.24 18.55 -41.65
CA ARG A 825 -39.60 19.40 -40.51
C ARG A 825 -41.13 19.51 -40.32
N SER A 826 -41.59 19.73 -39.09
CA SER A 826 -42.25 20.99 -38.66
C SER A 826 -42.91 20.86 -37.27
N LEU A 827 -42.65 21.87 -36.43
CA LEU A 827 -43.47 22.30 -35.29
C LEU A 827 -44.76 22.95 -35.84
N PRO A 828 -45.89 22.99 -35.10
CA PRO A 828 -46.11 24.12 -34.18
C PRO A 828 -46.97 23.86 -32.92
N THR A 829 -46.61 24.60 -31.87
CA THR A 829 -47.44 25.37 -30.90
C THR A 829 -48.75 24.84 -30.29
N SER A 830 -48.78 24.96 -28.95
CA SER A 830 -49.78 25.72 -28.17
C SER A 830 -51.09 25.07 -27.69
N SER A 831 -51.05 24.72 -26.40
CA SER A 831 -51.97 25.16 -25.33
C SER A 831 -53.35 24.53 -25.13
N ALA A 832 -53.69 24.56 -23.83
CA ALA A 832 -55.02 24.45 -23.19
C ALA A 832 -55.53 23.01 -22.98
N LYS A 833 -55.40 22.50 -21.75
CA LYS A 833 -56.32 22.71 -20.60
C LYS A 833 -57.66 22.02 -20.81
N ILE A 834 -57.91 21.00 -19.97
CA ILE A 834 -59.12 20.74 -19.15
C ILE A 834 -59.33 19.21 -19.01
N THR A 835 -59.04 18.76 -17.79
CA THR A 835 -59.56 17.60 -17.05
C THR A 835 -61.11 17.50 -17.10
N PRO A 836 -61.79 16.53 -16.46
CA PRO A 836 -61.43 15.18 -16.01
C PRO A 836 -62.55 14.18 -16.43
N VAL A 837 -62.56 12.97 -15.84
CA VAL A 837 -63.72 12.09 -15.48
C VAL A 837 -63.23 10.64 -15.66
N ARG A 838 -62.86 9.95 -14.58
CA ARG A 838 -63.70 8.98 -13.82
C ARG A 838 -64.42 8.04 -14.82
N SER A 839 -64.25 6.72 -14.81
CA SER A 839 -64.26 5.82 -13.66
C SER A 839 -64.20 4.37 -14.17
N ALA A 840 -63.55 3.51 -13.37
CA ALA A 840 -63.94 2.16 -12.97
C ALA A 840 -64.38 1.10 -14.02
N GLY A 841 -63.89 -0.13 -13.80
CA GLY A 841 -64.60 -1.35 -14.19
C GLY A 841 -63.72 -2.38 -14.89
N THR A 842 -62.85 -3.09 -14.17
CA THR A 842 -62.99 -4.55 -13.90
C THR A 842 -63.77 -5.34 -14.95
N SER A 843 -63.15 -6.34 -15.58
CA SER A 843 -63.56 -7.75 -15.44
C SER A 843 -62.72 -8.72 -16.28
N HIS A 844 -62.49 -9.91 -15.71
CA HIS A 844 -61.87 -11.11 -16.26
C HIS A 844 -62.72 -11.85 -17.31
N ARG A 845 -62.05 -12.54 -18.26
CA ARG A 845 -62.34 -13.91 -18.78
C ARG A 845 -61.36 -14.18 -19.96
N ARG A 846 -60.45 -15.16 -19.96
CA ARG A 846 -60.50 -16.65 -19.91
C ARG A 846 -61.12 -17.30 -21.17
N SER A 847 -60.36 -18.27 -21.73
CA SER A 847 -60.70 -19.35 -22.71
C SER A 847 -60.16 -19.12 -24.13
N GLN A 848 -59.08 -19.79 -24.56
CA GLN A 848 -58.98 -21.15 -25.14
C GLN A 848 -59.68 -21.36 -26.51
N ARG A 849 -58.88 -21.72 -27.54
CA ARG A 849 -58.93 -22.95 -28.38
C ARG A 849 -58.13 -22.70 -29.69
N GLU A 850 -57.10 -23.47 -30.03
CA GLU A 850 -57.09 -24.83 -30.65
C GLU A 850 -57.35 -24.82 -32.18
N ARG A 851 -56.35 -25.21 -32.99
CA ARG A 851 -56.35 -26.35 -33.97
C ARG A 851 -55.46 -26.15 -35.22
N SER A 852 -54.77 -27.26 -35.50
CA SER A 852 -53.76 -27.68 -36.49
C SER A 852 -54.29 -27.88 -37.95
N PRO A 853 -53.71 -28.78 -38.80
CA PRO A 853 -52.59 -28.66 -39.76
C PRO A 853 -53.00 -29.11 -41.22
N PRO A 854 -52.06 -29.39 -42.16
CA PRO A 854 -51.87 -30.78 -42.70
C PRO A 854 -50.41 -31.11 -43.15
N ARG A 855 -49.84 -32.34 -43.10
CA ARG A 855 -49.96 -33.61 -43.92
C ARG A 855 -49.66 -33.44 -45.43
N GLN A 856 -49.01 -34.32 -46.22
CA GLN A 856 -48.13 -35.52 -46.12
C GLN A 856 -47.83 -36.00 -47.59
N GLN A 857 -46.55 -36.31 -47.95
CA GLN A 857 -46.03 -37.39 -48.86
C GLN A 857 -46.57 -37.56 -50.33
N PRO A 858 -46.09 -38.49 -51.23
CA PRO A 858 -45.08 -39.60 -51.16
C PRO A 858 -44.13 -39.85 -52.40
N ALA A 859 -43.15 -40.78 -52.21
CA ALA A 859 -42.55 -41.86 -53.08
C ALA A 859 -42.03 -41.60 -54.54
N SER A 860 -41.10 -42.32 -55.20
CA SER A 860 -40.50 -43.69 -55.08
C SER A 860 -39.25 -43.89 -56.01
N ASP A 861 -38.41 -44.92 -55.73
CA ASP A 861 -37.64 -45.85 -56.62
C ASP A 861 -36.53 -45.35 -57.62
N ARG A 862 -35.46 -46.07 -58.06
CA ARG A 862 -34.77 -47.37 -57.80
C ARG A 862 -33.43 -47.42 -58.63
N ILE A 863 -32.43 -48.20 -58.15
CA ILE A 863 -31.40 -49.04 -58.86
C ILE A 863 -30.20 -48.40 -59.63
N GLY A 864 -28.98 -48.90 -59.32
CA GLY A 864 -27.84 -49.00 -60.27
C GLY A 864 -26.44 -49.09 -59.61
N SER A 865 -25.67 -50.14 -59.88
CA SER A 865 -24.41 -50.53 -59.22
C SER A 865 -23.16 -50.24 -60.06
N THR A 866 -22.00 -49.92 -59.45
CA THR A 866 -20.68 -50.59 -59.70
C THR A 866 -19.57 -50.10 -58.74
N GLN A 867 -18.55 -50.95 -58.60
CA GLN A 867 -17.38 -50.98 -57.69
C GLN A 867 -16.51 -49.71 -57.65
N ASP A 868 -15.93 -49.36 -56.48
CA ASP A 868 -14.47 -49.44 -56.24
C ASP A 868 -14.10 -49.19 -54.75
N GLY A 869 -12.90 -49.63 -54.32
CA GLY A 869 -12.55 -49.90 -52.93
C GLY A 869 -12.10 -48.74 -52.00
N GLY A 870 -11.84 -49.12 -50.74
CA GLY A 870 -10.91 -48.39 -49.83
C GLY A 870 -11.51 -47.72 -48.58
N ASN A 871 -11.14 -48.25 -47.41
CA ASN A 871 -11.08 -47.62 -46.07
C ASN A 871 -12.38 -47.10 -45.40
N ARG A 872 -12.91 -47.90 -44.45
CA ARG A 872 -13.94 -47.50 -43.47
C ARG A 872 -13.34 -46.76 -42.28
N ALA A 873 -13.79 -45.52 -42.07
CA ALA A 873 -13.67 -44.80 -40.80
C ALA A 873 -14.80 -45.23 -39.82
N PRO A 874 -14.57 -45.21 -38.49
CA PRO A 874 -15.60 -45.56 -37.50
C PRO A 874 -16.62 -44.43 -37.31
N SER A 875 -17.91 -44.81 -37.24
CA SER A 875 -19.06 -43.94 -37.09
C SER A 875 -19.08 -43.19 -35.74
N HIS A 876 -19.18 -41.86 -35.83
CA HIS A 876 -19.10 -40.88 -34.73
C HIS A 876 -20.31 -40.83 -33.77
N THR A 877 -21.29 -41.73 -33.91
CA THR A 877 -22.56 -41.69 -33.16
C THR A 877 -22.46 -42.29 -31.76
N GLY A 878 -21.52 -43.20 -31.50
CA GLY A 878 -21.39 -43.83 -30.17
C GLY A 878 -20.81 -42.96 -29.06
N ALA A 879 -20.11 -41.86 -29.40
CA ALA A 879 -19.48 -40.98 -28.40
C ALA A 879 -20.46 -39.96 -27.80
N GLN A 880 -21.40 -39.44 -28.60
CA GLN A 880 -22.42 -38.52 -28.12
C GLN A 880 -23.40 -39.20 -27.16
N ASP A 881 -23.79 -40.44 -27.44
CA ASP A 881 -24.70 -41.19 -26.58
C ASP A 881 -24.08 -41.53 -25.21
N ARG A 882 -22.76 -41.76 -25.16
CA ARG A 882 -22.03 -41.92 -23.87
C ARG A 882 -22.03 -40.64 -23.05
N VAL A 883 -21.74 -39.50 -23.68
CA VAL A 883 -21.75 -38.19 -23.00
C VAL A 883 -23.15 -37.86 -22.47
N ILE A 884 -24.20 -38.14 -23.25
CA ILE A 884 -25.59 -37.90 -22.82
C ILE A 884 -25.96 -38.81 -21.63
N ASN A 885 -25.54 -40.07 -21.64
CA ASN A 885 -25.81 -40.99 -20.54
C ASN A 885 -25.03 -40.64 -19.27
N ASP A 886 -23.78 -40.18 -19.40
CA ASP A 886 -22.97 -39.72 -18.27
C ASP A 886 -23.54 -38.44 -17.64
N LEU A 887 -24.05 -37.52 -18.47
CA LEU A 887 -24.75 -36.31 -18.00
C LEU A 887 -26.05 -36.66 -17.26
N LYS A 888 -26.83 -37.63 -17.75
CA LYS A 888 -28.04 -38.10 -17.06
C LYS A 888 -27.73 -38.72 -15.70
N ALA A 889 -26.70 -39.57 -15.63
CA ALA A 889 -26.27 -40.18 -14.37
C ALA A 889 -25.75 -39.14 -13.36
N SER A 890 -25.02 -38.12 -13.84
CA SER A 890 -24.54 -37.02 -13.01
C SER A 890 -25.71 -36.17 -12.45
N ASN A 891 -26.69 -35.83 -13.28
CA ASN A 891 -27.88 -35.09 -12.86
C ASN A 891 -28.71 -35.84 -11.82
N GLU A 892 -28.88 -37.15 -11.97
CA GLU A 892 -29.59 -37.97 -10.99
C GLU A 892 -28.86 -38.00 -9.62
N LYS A 893 -27.52 -38.02 -9.64
CA LYS A 893 -26.70 -37.96 -8.43
C LYS A 893 -26.80 -36.61 -7.72
N ILE A 894 -26.91 -35.51 -8.48
CA ILE A 894 -27.12 -34.16 -7.94
C ILE A 894 -28.51 -34.05 -7.30
N LEU A 895 -29.56 -34.54 -7.96
CA LEU A 895 -30.93 -34.54 -7.43
C LEU A 895 -31.04 -35.35 -6.12
N LYS A 896 -30.38 -36.51 -6.03
CA LYS A 896 -30.30 -37.29 -4.78
C LYS A 896 -29.61 -36.53 -3.65
N ARG A 897 -28.55 -35.77 -3.94
CA ARG A 897 -27.84 -34.93 -2.94
C ARG A 897 -28.67 -33.74 -2.47
N LEU A 898 -29.44 -33.11 -3.38
CA LEU A 898 -30.34 -32.02 -3.04
C LEU A 898 -31.47 -32.51 -2.11
N SER A 899 -32.12 -33.62 -2.47
CA SER A 899 -33.16 -34.24 -1.62
C SER A 899 -32.63 -34.63 -0.23
N GLN A 900 -31.39 -35.12 -0.14
CA GLN A 900 -30.78 -35.43 1.16
C GLN A 900 -30.46 -34.16 1.98
N THR A 901 -30.15 -33.05 1.33
CA THR A 901 -29.92 -31.76 1.97
C THR A 901 -31.23 -31.18 2.50
N ASP A 902 -32.29 -31.21 1.68
CA ASP A 902 -33.61 -30.72 2.09
C ASP A 902 -34.14 -31.44 3.33
N ARG A 903 -33.95 -32.77 3.38
CA ARG A 903 -34.32 -33.58 4.57
C ARG A 903 -33.53 -33.18 5.83
N LYS A 904 -32.24 -32.86 5.70
CA LYS A 904 -31.43 -32.37 6.83
C LYS A 904 -31.86 -30.98 7.29
N VAL A 905 -32.28 -30.12 6.35
CA VAL A 905 -32.82 -28.78 6.68
C VAL A 905 -34.15 -28.91 7.42
N GLU A 906 -35.03 -29.83 7.02
CA GLU A 906 -36.26 -30.13 7.76
C GLU A 906 -35.97 -30.65 9.18
N GLU A 907 -35.02 -31.59 9.33
CA GLU A 907 -34.59 -32.10 10.64
C GLU A 907 -34.04 -30.99 11.55
N GLN A 908 -33.24 -30.07 11.00
CA GLN A 908 -32.75 -28.90 11.75
C GLN A 908 -33.87 -27.92 12.11
N GLY A 909 -34.86 -27.74 11.23
CA GLY A 909 -36.03 -26.91 11.51
C GLY A 909 -36.87 -27.43 12.68
N VAL A 910 -36.97 -28.76 12.84
CA VAL A 910 -37.62 -29.38 13.99
C VAL A 910 -36.83 -29.13 15.28
N LEU A 911 -35.49 -29.26 15.23
CA LEU A 911 -34.63 -29.02 16.39
C LEU A 911 -34.69 -27.56 16.87
N ILE A 912 -34.72 -26.60 15.94
CA ILE A 912 -34.84 -25.18 16.26
C ILE A 912 -36.17 -24.88 16.96
N LYS A 913 -37.28 -25.47 16.48
CA LYS A 913 -38.59 -25.30 17.12
C LYS A 913 -38.62 -25.89 18.53
N ALA A 914 -37.97 -27.04 18.76
CA ALA A 914 -37.87 -27.64 20.08
C ALA A 914 -37.08 -26.74 21.06
N LEU A 915 -35.95 -26.17 20.61
CA LEU A 915 -35.14 -25.25 21.43
C LEU A 915 -35.88 -23.93 21.72
N GLN A 916 -36.64 -23.41 20.77
CA GLN A 916 -37.46 -22.21 20.98
C GLN A 916 -38.53 -22.43 22.05
N GLU A 917 -39.14 -23.62 22.07
CA GLU A 917 -40.13 -23.99 23.09
C GLU A 917 -39.47 -24.17 24.48
N GLU A 918 -38.28 -24.77 24.55
CA GLU A 918 -37.52 -24.89 25.80
C GLU A 918 -37.16 -23.51 26.37
N ILE A 919 -36.71 -22.58 25.53
CA ILE A 919 -36.44 -21.18 25.93
C ILE A 919 -37.72 -20.49 26.43
N ARG A 920 -38.87 -20.76 25.80
CA ARG A 920 -40.17 -20.20 26.23
C ARG A 920 -40.52 -20.68 27.64
N VAL A 921 -40.39 -21.99 27.90
CA VAL A 921 -40.65 -22.59 29.22
C VAL A 921 -39.70 -22.04 30.29
N LEU A 922 -38.41 -21.89 29.97
CA LEU A 922 -37.43 -21.34 30.91
C LEU A 922 -37.72 -19.87 31.27
N LYS A 923 -38.24 -19.08 30.32
CA LYS A 923 -38.69 -17.70 30.59
C LYS A 923 -39.90 -17.67 31.53
N GLU A 924 -40.90 -18.53 31.30
CA GLU A 924 -42.07 -18.64 32.18
C GLU A 924 -41.68 -19.07 33.61
N GLN A 925 -40.75 -20.01 33.76
CA GLN A 925 -40.24 -20.43 35.06
C GLN A 925 -39.47 -19.32 35.78
N ARG A 926 -38.69 -18.52 35.05
CA ARG A 926 -37.96 -17.37 35.59
C ARG A 926 -38.93 -16.31 36.13
N ASP A 927 -39.99 -16.01 35.38
CA ASP A 927 -40.95 -14.98 35.77
C ASP A 927 -41.81 -15.39 36.98
N LEU A 928 -41.93 -16.70 37.25
CA LEU A 928 -42.54 -17.24 38.48
C LEU A 928 -41.63 -17.15 39.72
N HIS A 929 -40.32 -17.02 39.56
CA HIS A 929 -39.33 -17.03 40.65
C HIS A 929 -38.75 -15.65 40.99
N VAL A 930 -39.26 -14.57 40.38
CA VAL A 930 -38.90 -13.22 40.81
C VAL A 930 -39.76 -12.84 42.03
N PRO A 931 -39.19 -12.72 43.24
CA PRO A 931 -39.94 -12.25 44.39
C PRO A 931 -40.40 -10.82 44.11
N ARG A 932 -41.71 -10.58 44.18
CA ARG A 932 -42.27 -9.23 44.09
C ARG A 932 -41.81 -8.44 45.33
N PRO A 933 -41.37 -7.17 45.16
CA PRO A 933 -40.95 -6.31 46.26
C PRO A 933 -42.08 -6.01 47.25
#